data_AF-A0A542QII4-F1
#
_entry.id   AF-A0A542QII4-F1
#
_cell.length_a   1.000
_cell.length_b   1.000
_cell.length_c   1.000
_cell.angle_alpha   90.00
_cell.angle_beta   90.00
_cell.angle_gamma   90.00
#
_symmetry.space_group_name_H-M   'P 1'
#
loop_
_entity.id
_entity.type
_entity.pdbx_description
1 polymer ?
#
loop_
_entity_poly.entity_id
_entity_poly.type
_entity_poly.pdbx_seq_one_letter_code
_entity_poly.pdbx_strand_id
1 'polypeptide(L)'
;MLFRFFRAVTPLRLGMITVIVTLQMSTLTDTGALVYRHVLTRAMQVLSCVLSVLVGLSMNYATNVENPPSALAFLQRWSISALIVTGGVFIGLTWWLSKFDQPITTRGLSWSEPISPYPGLEPFDERYTSVFFGRDQEIVALSRRINPPSRTQSSQTLVVTGPSGAGKSSVIRAGLLPQLALRAQWITVGPFTPDTNPFAGLAQALSTALQLTTSASLESELRHTGAPALCRHLDALRSRHRGGPRPVLIAIDQAEELLTLVSDEERDALLGLLDAALAADPRLKVLFTFRSEFLTRLGTLSHAHLFRDTFILGPVPRRSLFKVVAEPAARSGISFEPGLVDLIVSEASGGDALPLMAYTLHALVPEPGRRQQISLQEYEAIGGVAGALTERADLILSDLTEASPDVPVLPTLLKFVTITDGQPSQRPVRRDTLAPSQQAVAEVFLAERLLVSDGDGSEPILRVAHEALFRQWQPLRQAIEAAAQDLALASDVERWAAEWDAAGRHDSYLLRDERLRRALGWMSRQPDAAAARPVVAEFLESSRRADEAAMRWLSQTVAQRALVTVEDDPESGLLLALAALEDCADTHLARLALVTALASTRMCVPLTGHTALVQRVVWSTDGQHLATACYDGTVRIWRATDGAVEQVIDAGSGYVHGVAWSPDGRRLVTAGHDGTARIWSARDGSSAAVLTGHDAEIRGVAWSPDGTVVATASQDGTVRLWDPATAQQTAVLTGHDGFVHGVAFAPDGSRLATSGRDRVVRIWDVADHTLLGVLEGHQELVRTVAWSPGGQLLASAGYDHTIRVWDVAAGRATLAIPAAKDLVQSVTWAPDGTRLASAASDCTARVWDAATGFELVALHGHHSVVRDVAWSPDGARIATVANDGSGRIWDLMRPDDVVVLRGHEALVEAAAWSPDGRRLSTASFDCTARVWDAQRGTWLHTLEGHQDPVRDVAWSPDARFIATASNDRTMRIWSAATGQALHTLQAHPDRIEGVAWSPDGTRVATSSHDRTVRVWDATTWALVHTFTGHEDLIRDVCWSPDSTRLASAGVDRTVRIWDADTGAQLHCLTGFTDFAQAVAWSPDGDRVACVSYDKTLRIYAAADGGQIRAMTGHEDTIRDVCWSPDGRLAATASADGTARIWDVDQGAELLILGVHSGGVESVAWSPDGARLATAARDQTVRVWSVATDLQTLIDRAHSRTSRALSAEERRRHGLR
;
A
#
# COMPACT_ATOMS: atom_id res chain seq x y z
N MET A 1 71.31 17.08 35.45
CA MET A 1 72.12 17.42 34.26
C MET A 1 72.06 18.92 33.90
N LEU A 2 71.88 19.81 34.88
CA LEU A 2 71.70 21.26 34.72
C LEU A 2 72.72 22.10 35.52
N PHE A 3 73.71 21.44 36.14
CA PHE A 3 74.70 22.06 37.03
C PHE A 3 76.12 22.15 36.44
N ARG A 4 76.31 21.81 35.15
CA ARG A 4 77.62 21.85 34.47
C ARG A 4 77.74 22.88 33.34
N PHE A 5 76.67 23.61 32.99
CA PHE A 5 76.76 24.67 31.96
C PHE A 5 77.00 26.08 32.52
N PHE A 6 76.91 26.27 33.83
CA PHE A 6 77.09 27.58 34.49
C PHE A 6 78.52 27.88 34.97
N ARG A 7 79.54 27.20 34.43
CA ARG A 7 80.94 27.42 34.82
C ARG A 7 81.87 27.55 33.62
N ALA A 8 81.56 28.52 32.76
CA ALA A 8 82.53 29.10 31.85
C ALA A 8 82.20 30.58 31.60
N VAL A 9 82.95 31.44 32.28
CA VAL A 9 83.36 32.79 31.84
C VAL A 9 82.30 33.90 31.89
N THR A 10 82.35 34.57 33.05
CA THR A 10 82.22 35.99 33.42
C THR A 10 82.50 37.08 32.34
N PRO A 11 82.21 38.37 32.63
CA PRO A 11 81.60 39.36 31.75
C PRO A 11 82.62 40.28 31.06
N LEU A 12 82.25 40.96 29.96
CA LEU A 12 82.76 42.30 29.61
C LEU A 12 82.09 42.87 28.34
N ARG A 13 81.83 44.17 28.37
CA ARG A 13 81.42 45.09 27.28
C ARG A 13 79.92 45.34 27.06
N LEU A 14 79.24 45.73 28.14
CA LEU A 14 78.00 46.52 28.12
C LEU A 14 78.23 48.01 27.75
N GLY A 15 79.31 48.32 27.02
CA GLY A 15 79.75 49.69 26.69
C GLY A 15 79.59 50.10 25.23
N MET A 16 79.02 49.25 24.35
CA MET A 16 79.02 49.51 22.89
C MET A 16 77.64 49.80 22.29
N ILE A 17 76.55 49.56 23.00
CA ILE A 17 75.18 49.71 22.45
C ILE A 17 74.64 51.14 22.66
N THR A 18 75.19 51.90 23.60
CA THR A 18 74.82 53.31 23.82
C THR A 18 75.38 54.28 22.75
N VAL A 19 76.22 53.82 21.82
CA VAL A 19 76.90 54.70 20.83
C VAL A 19 76.28 54.64 19.41
N ILE A 20 75.48 53.62 19.06
CA ILE A 20 74.91 53.50 17.70
C ILE A 20 73.56 54.24 17.55
N VAL A 21 72.94 54.68 18.66
CA VAL A 21 71.70 55.48 18.63
C VAL A 21 71.97 56.96 18.31
N THR A 22 73.23 57.37 18.16
CA THR A 22 73.58 58.78 17.97
C THR A 22 74.55 58.96 16.81
N LEU A 23 74.21 58.56 15.57
CA LEU A 23 74.73 59.12 14.30
C LEU A 23 74.30 58.28 13.08
N GLN A 24 73.23 58.71 12.41
CA GLN A 24 72.97 58.67 10.95
C GLN A 24 71.46 58.72 10.68
N MET A 25 70.84 59.84 11.07
CA MET A 25 69.61 60.32 10.44
C MET A 25 70.01 61.04 9.14
N SER A 26 69.89 60.36 8.00
CA SER A 26 69.53 60.93 6.69
C SER A 26 69.88 59.93 5.59
N THR A 27 68.94 59.77 4.65
CA THR A 27 68.97 58.95 3.43
C THR A 27 68.69 57.46 3.63
N LEU A 28 67.60 56.95 3.01
CA LEU A 28 67.52 55.65 2.32
C LEU A 28 66.10 55.40 1.73
N THR A 29 66.06 54.73 0.60
CA THR A 29 65.00 54.59 -0.43
C THR A 29 63.97 53.47 -0.18
N ASP A 30 62.86 53.46 -0.95
CA ASP A 30 61.63 52.65 -0.81
C ASP A 30 61.77 51.12 -0.78
N THR A 31 62.91 50.55 -1.15
CA THR A 31 63.19 49.11 -1.00
C THR A 31 63.66 48.71 0.41
N GLY A 32 63.92 49.68 1.30
CA GLY A 32 64.35 49.46 2.68
C GLY A 32 63.24 49.14 3.68
N ALA A 33 61.97 49.40 3.34
CA ALA A 33 60.84 49.32 4.28
C ALA A 33 60.49 47.90 4.76
N LEU A 34 60.69 46.89 3.90
CA LEU A 34 60.37 45.49 4.22
C LEU A 34 61.41 44.83 5.14
N VAL A 35 62.69 45.17 4.96
CA VAL A 35 63.78 44.74 5.85
C VAL A 35 63.67 45.44 7.21
N TYR A 36 63.35 46.74 7.22
CA TYR A 36 63.14 47.50 8.46
C TYR A 36 61.95 46.99 9.27
N ARG A 37 60.82 46.66 8.62
CA ARG A 37 59.68 46.02 9.29
C ARG A 37 60.09 44.70 9.92
N HIS A 38 60.89 43.89 9.23
CA HIS A 38 61.36 42.60 9.75
C HIS A 38 62.29 42.74 10.96
N VAL A 39 63.23 43.69 10.92
CA VAL A 39 64.16 43.98 12.04
C VAL A 39 63.39 44.53 13.24
N LEU A 40 62.45 45.47 13.04
CA LEU A 40 61.60 45.99 14.11
C LEU A 40 60.76 44.90 14.76
N THR A 41 60.18 44.00 13.97
CA THR A 41 59.33 42.92 14.49
C THR A 41 60.15 41.93 15.31
N ARG A 42 61.38 41.59 14.89
CA ARG A 42 62.29 40.75 15.68
C ARG A 42 62.77 41.45 16.96
N ALA A 43 63.07 42.75 16.88
CA ALA A 43 63.43 43.53 18.06
C ALA A 43 62.30 43.54 19.11
N MET A 44 61.04 43.64 18.68
CA MET A 44 59.88 43.50 19.57
C MET A 44 59.75 42.11 20.19
N GLN A 45 60.00 41.04 19.44
CA GLN A 45 59.94 39.67 19.97
C GLN A 45 61.00 39.45 21.06
N VAL A 46 62.22 39.96 20.85
CA VAL A 46 63.29 39.89 21.86
C VAL A 46 62.93 40.73 23.09
N LEU A 47 62.44 41.96 22.91
CA LEU A 47 62.00 42.81 24.01
C LEU A 47 60.85 42.17 24.82
N SER A 48 59.91 41.51 24.14
CA SER A 48 58.81 40.77 24.78
C SER A 48 59.29 39.58 25.61
N CYS A 49 60.29 38.82 25.12
CA CYS A 49 60.92 37.76 25.90
C CYS A 49 61.65 38.30 27.14
N VAL A 50 62.40 39.39 27.00
CA VAL A 50 63.11 40.03 28.13
C VAL A 50 62.11 40.55 29.16
N LEU A 51 61.03 41.20 28.73
CA LEU A 51 59.96 41.67 29.61
C LEU A 51 59.34 40.48 30.37
N SER A 52 59.06 39.38 29.68
CA SER A 52 58.46 38.17 30.28
C SER A 52 59.38 37.51 31.32
N VAL A 53 60.69 37.45 31.07
CA VAL A 53 61.68 36.92 32.05
C VAL A 53 61.80 37.83 33.27
N LEU A 54 61.79 39.16 33.08
CA LEU A 54 61.81 40.13 34.18
C LEU A 54 60.53 40.09 35.03
N VAL A 55 59.37 39.88 34.41
CA VAL A 55 58.11 39.60 35.14
C VAL A 55 58.23 38.28 35.91
N GLY A 56 58.74 37.22 35.29
CA GLY A 56 58.93 35.93 35.94
C GLY A 56 59.87 35.99 37.16
N LEU A 57 60.99 36.70 37.06
CA LEU A 57 61.92 36.90 38.18
C LEU A 57 61.33 37.74 39.31
N SER A 58 60.51 38.75 39.00
CA SER A 58 59.86 39.58 40.02
C SER A 58 58.69 38.86 40.72
N MET A 59 57.97 37.98 40.01
CA MET A 59 56.84 37.21 40.56
C MET A 59 57.23 35.91 41.29
N ASN A 60 58.27 35.19 40.86
CA ASN A 60 58.51 33.79 41.30
C ASN A 60 59.25 33.63 42.64
N TYR A 61 59.84 34.70 43.21
CA TYR A 61 60.41 34.67 44.58
C TYR A 61 59.57 35.42 45.62
N ALA A 62 58.47 36.05 45.19
CA ALA A 62 57.57 36.77 46.09
C ALA A 62 56.68 35.85 46.95
N THR A 63 56.68 34.53 46.71
CA THR A 63 55.60 33.67 47.22
C THR A 63 55.99 32.42 48.02
N ASN A 64 57.26 32.02 48.24
CA ASN A 64 57.49 30.83 49.10
C ASN A 64 58.93 30.52 49.59
N VAL A 65 59.63 31.43 50.27
CA VAL A 65 60.74 31.04 51.19
C VAL A 65 60.83 32.04 52.34
N GLU A 66 60.62 31.60 53.59
CA GLU A 66 60.67 32.47 54.79
C GLU A 66 62.08 32.96 55.17
N ASN A 67 63.14 32.57 54.45
CA ASN A 67 64.49 33.17 54.54
C ASN A 67 65.30 32.89 53.25
N PRO A 68 65.21 33.72 52.20
CA PRO A 68 66.03 33.55 51.00
C PRO A 68 67.49 33.96 51.27
N PRO A 69 68.49 33.23 50.73
CA PRO A 69 69.91 33.61 50.81
C PRO A 69 70.13 35.04 50.29
N SER A 70 70.98 35.83 50.95
CA SER A 70 71.18 37.28 50.72
C SER A 70 71.44 37.70 49.26
N ALA A 71 71.97 36.81 48.41
CA ALA A 71 72.18 37.06 46.98
C ALA A 71 70.88 37.22 46.18
N LEU A 72 69.79 36.54 46.57
CA LEU A 72 68.51 36.57 45.86
C LEU A 72 67.71 37.85 46.14
N ALA A 73 67.82 38.39 47.37
CA ALA A 73 67.20 39.68 47.72
C ALA A 73 67.78 40.86 46.92
N PHE A 74 69.05 40.78 46.51
CA PHE A 74 69.69 41.80 45.67
C PHE A 74 69.12 41.81 44.24
N LEU A 75 68.89 40.63 43.64
CA LEU A 75 68.34 40.50 42.29
C LEU A 75 66.89 41.02 42.20
N GLN A 76 66.09 40.85 43.26
CA GLN A 76 64.71 41.32 43.29
C GLN A 76 64.63 42.85 43.17
N ARG A 77 65.47 43.60 43.91
CA ARG A 77 65.43 45.07 43.93
C ARG A 77 65.68 45.73 42.58
N TRP A 78 66.46 45.12 41.69
CA TRP A 78 66.81 45.70 40.39
C TRP A 78 65.84 45.30 39.25
N SER A 79 65.10 44.20 39.41
CA SER A 79 64.22 43.67 38.36
C SER A 79 63.06 44.62 37.99
N ILE A 80 62.50 45.34 38.97
CA ILE A 80 61.33 46.21 38.77
C ILE A 80 61.72 47.46 37.95
N SER A 81 62.87 48.07 38.25
CA SER A 81 63.33 49.24 37.50
C SER A 81 63.68 48.89 36.03
N ALA A 82 64.21 47.71 35.78
CA ALA A 82 64.49 47.23 34.42
C ALA A 82 63.20 47.01 33.59
N LEU A 83 62.12 46.55 34.24
CA LEU A 83 60.83 46.29 33.61
C LEU A 83 60.17 47.57 33.04
N ILE A 84 60.21 48.67 33.80
CA ILE A 84 59.57 49.93 33.40
C ILE A 84 60.22 50.50 32.14
N VAL A 85 61.55 50.46 32.06
CA VAL A 85 62.29 51.01 30.92
C VAL A 85 62.04 50.20 29.64
N THR A 86 62.02 48.87 29.72
CA THR A 86 61.77 48.02 28.54
C THR A 86 60.31 48.11 28.07
N GLY A 87 59.34 48.27 28.98
CA GLY A 87 57.93 48.44 28.63
C GLY A 87 57.65 49.72 27.83
N GLY A 88 58.28 50.84 28.18
CA GLY A 88 58.11 52.12 27.47
C GLY A 88 58.58 52.06 26.00
N VAL A 89 59.70 51.39 25.74
CA VAL A 89 60.24 51.22 24.38
C VAL A 89 59.32 50.37 23.51
N PHE A 90 58.70 49.33 24.07
CA PHE A 90 57.79 48.44 23.36
C PHE A 90 56.55 49.18 22.82
N ILE A 91 55.94 50.05 23.63
CA ILE A 91 54.73 50.79 23.25
C ILE A 91 54.99 51.75 22.08
N GLY A 92 56.08 52.51 22.12
CA GLY A 92 56.42 53.46 21.04
C GLY A 92 56.60 52.78 19.67
N LEU A 93 57.14 51.56 19.66
CA LEU A 93 57.33 50.77 18.46
C LEU A 93 56.01 50.22 17.87
N THR A 94 54.98 49.95 18.69
CA THR A 94 53.67 49.44 18.19
C THR A 94 52.87 50.49 17.44
N TRP A 95 52.87 51.74 17.92
CA TRP A 95 52.13 52.84 17.32
C TRP A 95 52.62 53.17 15.90
N TRP A 96 53.91 52.97 15.62
CA TRP A 96 54.49 53.26 14.32
C TRP A 96 54.07 52.25 13.22
N LEU A 97 53.79 50.99 13.58
CA LEU A 97 53.41 49.94 12.64
C LEU A 97 51.97 50.08 12.10
N SER A 98 51.04 50.69 12.85
CA SER A 98 49.62 50.75 12.48
C SER A 98 49.28 51.73 11.35
N LYS A 99 50.23 52.58 10.91
CA LYS A 99 50.00 53.51 9.79
C LYS A 99 50.02 52.85 8.40
N PHE A 100 50.46 51.59 8.28
CA PHE A 100 50.57 50.90 6.98
C PHE A 100 49.27 50.21 6.50
N ASP A 101 48.19 50.13 7.29
CA ASP A 101 47.01 49.25 7.03
C ASP A 101 45.65 49.96 6.72
N GLN A 102 45.61 51.20 6.21
CA GLN A 102 44.33 51.92 5.89
C GLN A 102 43.83 51.72 4.43
N PRO A 103 42.50 51.68 4.16
CA PRO A 103 41.92 51.62 2.81
C PRO A 103 42.18 52.87 1.97
N ILE A 104 42.22 52.73 0.64
CA ILE A 104 42.25 53.88 -0.28
C ILE A 104 40.88 54.54 -0.21
N THR A 105 40.78 55.73 0.39
CA THR A 105 39.52 56.49 0.42
C THR A 105 39.15 56.93 -1.00
N THR A 106 37.96 56.57 -1.49
CA THR A 106 37.35 57.03 -2.77
C THR A 106 37.05 58.54 -2.82
N ARG A 107 37.65 59.33 -1.93
CA ARG A 107 37.50 60.79 -1.83
C ARG A 107 38.12 61.59 -2.98
N GLY A 108 38.79 60.92 -3.94
CA GLY A 108 39.47 61.56 -5.07
C GLY A 108 39.01 61.16 -6.48
N LEU A 109 37.96 60.35 -6.63
CA LEU A 109 37.43 59.94 -7.94
C LEU A 109 36.18 60.79 -8.27
N SER A 110 36.18 61.48 -9.41
CA SER A 110 35.04 62.29 -9.90
C SER A 110 34.01 61.43 -10.65
N TRP A 111 32.71 61.62 -10.37
CA TRP A 111 31.61 61.03 -11.15
C TRP A 111 31.39 61.84 -12.44
N SER A 112 31.41 61.18 -13.60
CA SER A 112 31.22 61.83 -14.91
C SER A 112 30.44 60.98 -15.91
N GLU A 113 29.77 59.91 -15.46
CA GLU A 113 28.99 59.05 -16.36
C GLU A 113 27.57 59.62 -16.59
N PRO A 114 27.03 59.53 -17.83
CA PRO A 114 25.69 60.04 -18.18
C PRO A 114 24.57 59.06 -17.77
N ILE A 115 24.70 58.42 -16.62
CA ILE A 115 23.78 57.38 -16.11
C ILE A 115 23.30 57.80 -14.71
N SER A 116 22.09 57.38 -14.33
CA SER A 116 21.57 57.61 -12.97
C SER A 116 22.53 57.04 -11.91
N PRO A 117 22.84 57.78 -10.83
CA PRO A 117 23.69 57.28 -9.74
C PRO A 117 23.09 56.12 -8.95
N TYR A 118 21.79 55.83 -9.14
CA TYR A 118 21.10 54.68 -8.57
C TYR A 118 20.68 53.72 -9.68
N PRO A 119 21.19 52.47 -9.68
CA PRO A 119 20.91 51.48 -10.72
C PRO A 119 19.51 50.82 -10.61
N GLY A 120 18.71 51.13 -9.59
CA GLY A 120 17.41 50.51 -9.36
C GLY A 120 17.55 49.10 -8.78
N LEU A 121 16.84 48.13 -9.37
CA LEU A 121 16.90 46.72 -8.93
C LEU A 121 18.16 45.98 -9.43
N GLU A 122 18.98 46.62 -10.27
CA GLU A 122 20.27 46.09 -10.73
C GLU A 122 21.37 46.28 -9.67
N PRO A 123 22.36 45.37 -9.59
CA PRO A 123 23.49 45.51 -8.66
C PRO A 123 24.44 46.64 -9.09
N PHE A 124 25.06 47.31 -8.11
CA PHE A 124 26.13 48.28 -8.38
C PHE A 124 27.36 47.55 -8.94
N ASP A 125 27.81 47.92 -10.14
CA ASP A 125 29.01 47.37 -10.78
C ASP A 125 30.24 48.32 -10.69
N GLU A 126 31.34 47.96 -11.37
CA GLU A 126 32.61 48.71 -11.35
C GLU A 126 32.46 50.17 -11.79
N ARG A 127 31.47 50.50 -12.64
CA ARG A 127 31.20 51.88 -13.09
C ARG A 127 30.77 52.75 -11.92
N TYR A 128 30.05 52.17 -10.97
CA TYR A 128 29.50 52.88 -9.81
C TYR A 128 30.46 52.98 -8.62
N THR A 129 31.72 52.53 -8.73
CA THR A 129 32.68 52.55 -7.61
C THR A 129 32.86 53.94 -6.97
N SER A 130 32.79 55.01 -7.75
CA SER A 130 32.94 56.39 -7.24
C SER A 130 31.69 56.91 -6.53
N VAL A 131 30.55 56.23 -6.66
CA VAL A 131 29.26 56.55 -6.01
C VAL A 131 28.76 55.44 -5.07
N PHE A 132 29.57 54.41 -4.78
CA PHE A 132 29.19 53.33 -3.87
C PHE A 132 29.61 53.63 -2.42
N PHE A 133 28.63 53.81 -1.51
CA PHE A 133 28.85 54.17 -0.09
C PHE A 133 28.15 53.24 0.90
N GLY A 134 28.53 53.34 2.18
CA GLY A 134 27.81 52.71 3.29
C GLY A 134 28.28 51.32 3.69
N ARG A 135 29.18 50.69 2.91
CA ARG A 135 29.76 49.35 3.15
C ARG A 135 31.28 49.35 3.35
N ASP A 136 31.85 50.50 3.72
CA ASP A 136 33.31 50.70 3.82
C ASP A 136 33.97 49.73 4.82
N GLN A 137 33.32 49.46 5.94
CA GLN A 137 33.87 48.60 7.00
C GLN A 137 33.92 47.13 6.55
N GLU A 138 32.88 46.67 5.86
CA GLU A 138 32.78 45.32 5.32
C GLU A 138 33.78 45.10 4.20
N ILE A 139 33.98 46.09 3.31
CA ILE A 139 35.00 46.00 2.25
C ILE A 139 36.42 45.91 2.83
N VAL A 140 36.71 46.67 3.90
CA VAL A 140 37.99 46.59 4.62
C VAL A 140 38.18 45.22 5.27
N ALA A 141 37.14 44.69 5.92
CA ALA A 141 37.18 43.39 6.55
C ALA A 141 37.40 42.26 5.54
N LEU A 142 36.70 42.29 4.40
CA LEU A 142 36.87 41.35 3.29
C LEU A 142 38.29 41.44 2.71
N SER A 143 38.80 42.66 2.49
CA SER A 143 40.17 42.87 1.99
C SER A 143 41.24 42.28 2.92
N ARG A 144 41.06 42.39 4.25
CA ARG A 144 41.97 41.80 5.24
C ARG A 144 41.90 40.27 5.26
N ARG A 145 40.72 39.68 5.06
CA ARG A 145 40.58 38.21 4.96
C ARG A 145 41.23 37.67 3.70
N ILE A 146 41.11 38.38 2.58
CA ILE A 146 41.79 38.02 1.33
C ILE A 146 43.30 38.16 1.46
N ASN A 147 43.81 39.14 2.22
CA ASN A 147 45.25 39.38 2.40
C ASN A 147 45.66 39.54 3.89
N PRO A 148 45.84 38.45 4.65
CA PRO A 148 46.17 38.52 6.07
C PRO A 148 47.63 38.95 6.33
N PRO A 149 47.92 39.67 7.44
CA PRO A 149 49.24 40.23 7.74
C PRO A 149 50.34 39.19 8.09
N SER A 150 49.99 37.92 8.33
CA SER A 150 50.92 36.81 8.56
C SER A 150 50.62 35.65 7.60
N ARG A 151 51.68 35.06 7.00
CA ARG A 151 51.57 34.00 5.97
C ARG A 151 51.10 32.63 6.47
N THR A 152 50.74 32.49 7.74
CA THR A 152 50.47 31.17 8.36
C THR A 152 49.00 30.73 8.31
N GLN A 153 48.04 31.59 7.95
CA GLN A 153 46.62 31.23 7.81
C GLN A 153 45.92 32.10 6.76
N SER A 154 45.99 31.75 5.47
CA SER A 154 45.13 32.35 4.44
C SER A 154 44.38 31.26 3.69
N SER A 155 43.06 31.20 3.85
CA SER A 155 42.18 30.37 3.02
C SER A 155 42.28 30.85 1.56
N GLN A 156 42.33 29.90 0.62
CA GLN A 156 42.28 30.23 -0.81
C GLN A 156 40.84 30.46 -1.28
N THR A 157 39.84 29.99 -0.54
CA THR A 157 38.42 30.24 -0.81
C THR A 157 37.80 31.14 0.25
N LEU A 158 36.85 31.98 -0.16
CA LEU A 158 36.05 32.83 0.73
C LEU A 158 34.60 32.85 0.25
N VAL A 159 33.65 32.69 1.18
CA VAL A 159 32.22 32.74 0.91
C VAL A 159 31.62 34.00 1.52
N VAL A 160 30.92 34.81 0.74
CA VAL A 160 30.14 35.96 1.22
C VAL A 160 28.66 35.60 1.23
N THR A 161 28.06 35.53 2.42
CA THR A 161 26.66 35.10 2.59
C THR A 161 25.81 36.19 3.22
N GLY A 162 24.52 36.24 2.89
CA GLY A 162 23.55 37.17 3.46
C GLY A 162 22.17 37.05 2.78
N PRO A 163 21.11 37.61 3.37
CA PRO A 163 19.76 37.53 2.82
C PRO A 163 19.66 38.15 1.41
N SER A 164 18.60 37.80 0.68
CA SER A 164 18.30 38.44 -0.62
C SER A 164 18.15 39.96 -0.43
N GLY A 165 18.69 40.76 -1.35
CA GLY A 165 18.69 42.23 -1.24
C GLY A 165 19.73 42.85 -0.29
N ALA A 166 20.57 42.07 0.40
CA ALA A 166 21.60 42.62 1.31
C ALA A 166 22.74 43.42 0.63
N GLY A 167 22.79 43.41 -0.70
CA GLY A 167 23.81 44.08 -1.51
C GLY A 167 25.10 43.27 -1.72
N LYS A 168 25.04 41.93 -1.69
CA LYS A 168 26.20 41.03 -1.84
C LYS A 168 26.97 41.30 -3.15
N SER A 169 26.27 41.25 -4.28
CA SER A 169 26.81 41.52 -5.60
C SER A 169 27.39 42.94 -5.69
N SER A 170 26.65 43.95 -5.18
CA SER A 170 27.10 45.34 -5.13
C SER A 170 28.41 45.53 -4.33
N VAL A 171 28.55 44.89 -3.17
CA VAL A 171 29.77 44.96 -2.34
C VAL A 171 30.99 44.40 -3.06
N ILE A 172 30.81 43.36 -3.88
CA ILE A 172 31.91 42.72 -4.59
C ILE A 172 32.25 43.48 -5.86
N ARG A 173 31.26 43.74 -6.71
CA ARG A 173 31.44 44.34 -8.03
C ARG A 173 31.88 45.80 -7.94
N ALA A 174 31.19 46.64 -7.15
CA ALA A 174 31.53 48.06 -7.03
C ALA A 174 32.56 48.37 -5.92
N GLY A 175 32.68 47.50 -4.92
CA GLY A 175 33.51 47.73 -3.73
C GLY A 175 34.85 47.00 -3.74
N LEU A 176 34.81 45.67 -3.58
CA LEU A 176 35.98 44.85 -3.29
C LEU A 176 36.91 44.68 -4.49
N LEU A 177 36.39 44.27 -5.66
CA LEU A 177 37.21 43.99 -6.85
C LEU A 177 37.96 45.25 -7.34
N PRO A 178 37.32 46.43 -7.46
CA PRO A 178 38.01 47.65 -7.88
C PRO A 178 39.12 48.09 -6.90
N GLN A 179 38.92 47.91 -5.59
CA GLN A 179 39.94 48.25 -4.60
C GLN A 179 41.18 47.34 -4.67
N LEU A 180 40.98 46.05 -4.97
CA LEU A 180 42.10 45.11 -5.17
C LEU A 180 42.85 45.40 -6.47
N ALA A 181 42.15 45.80 -7.53
CA ALA A 181 42.75 46.20 -8.80
C ALA A 181 43.61 47.47 -8.67
N LEU A 182 43.11 48.52 -7.97
CA LEU A 182 43.81 49.80 -7.81
C LEU A 182 45.13 49.71 -7.03
N ARG A 183 45.30 48.73 -6.15
CA ARG A 183 46.54 48.53 -5.38
C ARG A 183 47.67 47.90 -6.21
N ALA A 184 47.44 47.58 -7.48
CA ALA A 184 48.38 46.96 -8.42
C ALA A 184 49.06 45.67 -7.91
N GLN A 185 48.44 45.00 -6.93
CA GLN A 185 48.96 43.80 -6.27
C GLN A 185 48.18 42.53 -6.62
N TRP A 186 46.99 42.63 -7.21
CA TRP A 186 46.10 41.52 -7.55
C TRP A 186 45.66 41.57 -9.00
N ILE A 187 45.39 40.40 -9.58
CA ILE A 187 44.69 40.25 -10.87
C ILE A 187 43.30 39.72 -10.56
N THR A 188 42.25 40.40 -11.01
CA THR A 188 40.85 39.99 -10.81
C THR A 188 40.30 39.42 -12.10
N VAL A 189 39.75 38.21 -12.04
CA VAL A 189 38.90 37.66 -13.11
C VAL A 189 37.47 38.04 -12.75
N GLY A 190 36.81 38.72 -13.69
CA GLY A 190 35.53 39.41 -13.46
C GLY A 190 34.46 38.50 -12.84
N PRO A 191 33.54 39.07 -12.06
CA PRO A 191 32.48 38.30 -11.43
C PRO A 191 31.53 37.77 -12.50
N PHE A 192 31.26 36.47 -12.48
CA PHE A 192 30.26 35.85 -13.33
C PHE A 192 29.23 35.09 -12.50
N THR A 193 28.03 35.00 -13.04
CA THR A 193 26.94 34.20 -12.50
C THR A 193 26.92 32.86 -13.25
N PRO A 194 26.91 31.70 -12.56
CA PRO A 194 27.01 30.38 -13.19
C PRO A 194 25.89 30.06 -14.21
N ASP A 195 24.65 30.45 -13.96
CA ASP A 195 23.45 30.14 -14.75
C ASP A 195 23.38 28.65 -15.17
N THR A 196 22.61 28.30 -16.21
CA THR A 196 22.48 26.90 -16.69
C THR A 196 23.76 26.29 -17.25
N ASN A 197 24.77 27.09 -17.64
CA ASN A 197 26.06 26.61 -18.13
C ASN A 197 27.22 27.33 -17.42
N PRO A 198 27.76 26.75 -16.33
CA PRO A 198 28.77 27.40 -15.50
C PRO A 198 30.14 27.57 -16.20
N PHE A 199 30.46 26.67 -17.13
CA PHE A 199 31.74 26.71 -17.86
C PHE A 199 31.76 27.85 -18.88
N ALA A 200 30.63 28.13 -19.53
CA ALA A 200 30.50 29.28 -20.42
C ALA A 200 30.71 30.59 -19.66
N GLY A 201 30.12 30.72 -18.46
CA GLY A 201 30.31 31.88 -17.58
C GLY A 201 31.78 32.10 -17.19
N LEU A 202 32.47 31.04 -16.75
CA LEU A 202 33.90 31.10 -16.41
C LEU A 202 34.77 31.42 -17.63
N ALA A 203 34.49 30.81 -18.78
CA ALA A 203 35.19 31.06 -20.03
C ALA A 203 35.02 32.50 -20.51
N GLN A 204 33.83 33.08 -20.38
CA GLN A 204 33.55 34.46 -20.72
C GLN A 204 34.32 35.43 -19.82
N ALA A 205 34.33 35.16 -18.51
CA ALA A 205 35.07 35.97 -17.54
C ALA A 205 36.59 35.96 -17.81
N LEU A 206 37.14 34.77 -18.12
CA LEU A 206 38.56 34.62 -18.50
C LEU A 206 38.87 35.26 -19.85
N SER A 207 37.99 35.10 -20.85
CA SER A 207 38.14 35.74 -22.17
C SER A 207 38.20 37.25 -22.05
N THR A 208 37.36 37.83 -21.19
CA THR A 208 37.33 39.26 -20.91
C THR A 208 38.63 39.73 -20.25
N ALA A 209 39.09 39.01 -19.22
CA ALA A 209 40.34 39.33 -18.53
C ALA A 209 41.58 39.18 -19.46
N LEU A 210 41.53 38.24 -20.41
CA LEU A 210 42.57 38.01 -21.42
C LEU A 210 42.41 38.86 -22.70
N GLN A 211 41.36 39.67 -22.81
CA GLN A 211 41.02 40.45 -24.01
C GLN A 211 40.99 39.59 -25.30
N LEU A 212 40.37 38.41 -25.23
CA LEU A 212 40.20 37.49 -26.36
C LEU A 212 38.88 37.75 -27.09
N THR A 213 38.84 37.46 -28.40
CA THR A 213 37.67 37.74 -29.26
C THR A 213 36.54 36.73 -29.14
N THR A 214 36.78 35.51 -28.63
CA THR A 214 35.74 34.47 -28.48
C THR A 214 35.97 33.60 -27.24
N SER A 215 34.88 33.24 -26.55
CA SER A 215 34.87 32.42 -25.33
C SER A 215 34.52 30.93 -25.56
N ALA A 216 33.90 30.58 -26.69
CA ALA A 216 33.46 29.21 -26.99
C ALA A 216 34.63 28.19 -27.04
N SER A 217 35.80 28.58 -27.56
CA SER A 217 36.98 27.70 -27.57
C SER A 217 37.57 27.49 -26.16
N LEU A 218 37.49 28.51 -25.30
CA LEU A 218 37.92 28.44 -23.90
C LEU A 218 37.02 27.52 -23.09
N GLU A 219 35.70 27.60 -23.29
CA GLU A 219 34.74 26.73 -22.62
C GLU A 219 35.05 25.25 -22.90
N SER A 220 35.20 24.89 -24.18
CA SER A 220 35.52 23.53 -24.58
C SER A 220 36.86 23.06 -24.01
N GLU A 221 37.88 23.92 -23.99
CA GLU A 221 39.19 23.58 -23.42
C GLU A 221 39.11 23.34 -21.90
N LEU A 222 38.37 24.17 -21.16
CA LEU A 222 38.17 24.03 -19.72
C LEU A 222 37.42 22.74 -19.38
N ARG A 223 36.39 22.37 -20.17
CA ARG A 223 35.62 21.14 -19.99
C ARG A 223 36.46 19.87 -20.24
N HIS A 224 37.28 19.85 -21.29
CA HIS A 224 38.03 18.65 -21.67
C HIS A 224 39.38 18.50 -20.97
N THR A 225 40.09 19.61 -20.73
CA THR A 225 41.46 19.59 -20.17
C THR A 225 41.47 19.81 -18.66
N GLY A 226 40.42 20.42 -18.09
CA GLY A 226 40.27 20.63 -16.66
C GLY A 226 41.24 21.67 -16.06
N ALA A 227 41.63 21.47 -14.79
CA ALA A 227 42.47 22.40 -14.03
C ALA A 227 43.81 22.80 -14.72
N PRO A 228 44.54 21.92 -15.43
CA PRO A 228 45.73 22.33 -16.17
C PRO A 228 45.48 23.44 -17.20
N ALA A 229 44.34 23.43 -17.90
CA ALA A 229 43.99 24.50 -18.83
C ALA A 229 43.71 25.81 -18.08
N LEU A 230 42.97 25.76 -16.98
CA LEU A 230 42.74 26.93 -16.13
C LEU A 230 44.07 27.53 -15.63
N CYS A 231 44.98 26.72 -15.08
CA CYS A 231 46.29 27.18 -14.62
C CYS A 231 47.12 27.84 -15.73
N ARG A 232 47.14 27.27 -16.95
CA ARG A 232 47.82 27.89 -18.11
C ARG A 232 47.26 29.28 -18.43
N HIS A 233 45.94 29.42 -18.43
CA HIS A 233 45.28 30.71 -18.70
C HIS A 233 45.54 31.73 -17.57
N LEU A 234 45.59 31.29 -16.32
CA LEU A 234 45.97 32.13 -15.17
C LEU A 234 47.45 32.58 -15.25
N ASP A 235 48.35 31.71 -15.69
CA ASP A 235 49.76 32.07 -15.92
C ASP A 235 49.92 33.03 -17.10
N ALA A 236 49.13 32.86 -18.16
CA ALA A 236 49.06 33.82 -19.26
C ALA A 236 48.61 35.20 -18.75
N LEU A 237 47.59 35.28 -17.89
CA LEU A 237 47.16 36.53 -17.23
C LEU A 237 48.28 37.18 -16.41
N ARG A 238 49.05 36.40 -15.66
CA ARG A 238 50.20 36.88 -14.88
C ARG A 238 51.31 37.43 -15.76
N SER A 239 51.63 36.74 -16.85
CA SER A 239 52.73 37.12 -17.76
C SER A 239 52.52 38.48 -18.43
N ARG A 240 51.26 38.90 -18.60
CA ARG A 240 50.90 40.22 -19.16
C ARG A 240 51.15 41.39 -18.19
N HIS A 241 51.30 41.14 -16.89
CA HIS A 241 51.51 42.16 -15.88
C HIS A 241 53.00 42.30 -15.51
N ARG A 242 53.63 43.45 -15.75
CA ARG A 242 55.06 43.68 -15.43
C ARG A 242 55.28 43.74 -13.90
N GLY A 243 56.16 42.87 -13.39
CA GLY A 243 56.65 42.89 -12.00
C GLY A 243 56.15 41.73 -11.13
N GLY A 244 56.87 40.60 -11.19
CA GLY A 244 56.74 39.45 -10.28
C GLY A 244 55.39 38.71 -10.31
N PRO A 245 55.30 37.49 -9.75
CA PRO A 245 54.07 36.71 -9.78
C PRO A 245 53.03 37.26 -8.79
N ARG A 246 51.96 37.86 -9.34
CA ARG A 246 50.82 38.41 -8.58
C ARG A 246 49.73 37.33 -8.34
N PRO A 247 49.04 37.36 -7.19
CA PRO A 247 47.89 36.49 -6.95
C PRO A 247 46.68 36.84 -7.82
N VAL A 248 45.89 35.82 -8.16
CA VAL A 248 44.68 35.93 -8.99
C VAL A 248 43.44 35.64 -8.13
N LEU A 249 42.39 36.46 -8.26
CA LEU A 249 41.10 36.26 -7.61
C LEU A 249 40.03 36.02 -8.66
N ILE A 250 39.34 34.87 -8.59
CA ILE A 250 38.13 34.58 -9.37
C ILE A 250 36.92 34.85 -8.49
N ALA A 251 35.98 35.68 -8.96
CA ALA A 251 34.72 35.93 -8.27
C ALA A 251 33.57 35.20 -8.96
N ILE A 252 32.81 34.41 -8.19
CA ILE A 252 31.60 33.72 -8.62
C ILE A 252 30.45 34.33 -7.84
N ASP A 253 29.61 35.07 -8.54
CA ASP A 253 28.46 35.77 -7.98
C ASP A 253 27.20 34.90 -8.15
N GLN A 254 26.24 35.01 -7.23
CA GLN A 254 25.03 34.17 -7.16
C GLN A 254 25.35 32.68 -7.31
N ALA A 255 26.34 32.19 -6.56
CA ALA A 255 26.78 30.81 -6.63
C ALA A 255 25.69 29.83 -6.17
N GLU A 256 24.59 30.30 -5.54
CA GLU A 256 23.40 29.49 -5.30
C GLU A 256 22.80 28.89 -6.58
N GLU A 257 23.03 29.46 -7.76
CA GLU A 257 22.58 28.88 -9.03
C GLU A 257 23.22 27.53 -9.35
N LEU A 258 24.42 27.26 -8.81
CA LEU A 258 25.03 25.93 -8.87
C LEU A 258 24.15 24.88 -8.17
N LEU A 259 23.32 25.28 -7.21
CA LEU A 259 22.42 24.39 -6.47
C LEU A 259 21.02 24.30 -7.08
N THR A 260 20.61 25.32 -7.84
CA THR A 260 19.21 25.47 -8.28
C THR A 260 19.01 25.34 -9.78
N LEU A 261 20.00 25.69 -10.61
CA LEU A 261 19.89 25.74 -12.07
C LEU A 261 20.86 24.80 -12.80
N VAL A 262 21.99 24.45 -12.17
CA VAL A 262 23.01 23.58 -12.76
C VAL A 262 22.77 22.11 -12.40
N SER A 263 22.94 21.21 -13.36
CA SER A 263 22.87 19.77 -13.11
C SER A 263 23.94 19.31 -12.11
N ASP A 264 23.66 18.24 -11.36
CA ASP A 264 24.61 17.73 -10.36
C ASP A 264 25.97 17.38 -10.99
N GLU A 265 25.98 16.82 -12.21
CA GLU A 265 27.19 16.49 -12.96
C GLU A 265 28.01 17.74 -13.33
N GLU A 266 27.37 18.78 -13.87
CA GLU A 266 28.07 20.01 -14.26
C GLU A 266 28.55 20.81 -13.06
N ARG A 267 27.79 20.80 -11.96
CA ARG A 267 28.20 21.41 -10.69
C ARG A 267 29.46 20.74 -10.16
N ASP A 268 29.44 19.42 -10.04
CA ASP A 268 30.58 18.67 -9.48
C ASP A 268 31.80 18.78 -10.41
N ALA A 269 31.61 18.82 -11.73
CA ALA A 269 32.70 19.05 -12.69
C ALA A 269 33.36 20.43 -12.53
N LEU A 270 32.57 21.51 -12.38
CA LEU A 270 33.10 22.86 -12.16
C LEU A 270 33.80 22.98 -10.80
N LEU A 271 33.17 22.49 -9.73
CA LEU A 271 33.75 22.54 -8.39
C LEU A 271 35.03 21.71 -8.32
N GLY A 272 35.08 20.54 -8.96
CA GLY A 272 36.28 19.72 -9.09
C GLY A 272 37.40 20.43 -9.88
N LEU A 273 37.06 21.15 -10.95
CA LEU A 273 38.01 21.98 -11.70
C LEU A 273 38.62 23.08 -10.81
N LEU A 274 37.79 23.80 -10.05
CA LEU A 274 38.24 24.87 -9.16
C LEU A 274 39.09 24.32 -8.00
N ASP A 275 38.68 23.22 -7.39
CA ASP A 275 39.39 22.55 -6.30
C ASP A 275 40.78 22.08 -6.74
N ALA A 276 40.87 21.40 -7.88
CA ALA A 276 42.14 20.96 -8.46
C ALA A 276 43.05 22.14 -8.84
N ALA A 277 42.49 23.24 -9.37
CA ALA A 277 43.26 24.43 -9.70
C ALA A 277 43.78 25.15 -8.44
N LEU A 278 42.97 25.23 -7.37
CA LEU A 278 43.36 25.79 -6.07
C LEU A 278 44.50 24.97 -5.43
N ALA A 279 44.45 23.65 -5.54
CA ALA A 279 45.52 22.76 -5.07
C ALA A 279 46.81 22.92 -5.88
N ALA A 280 46.71 23.13 -7.19
CA ALA A 280 47.86 23.31 -8.08
C ALA A 280 48.52 24.70 -7.95
N ASP A 281 47.75 25.73 -7.57
CA ASP A 281 48.21 27.12 -7.56
C ASP A 281 47.94 27.85 -6.23
N PRO A 282 48.95 27.98 -5.34
CA PRO A 282 48.80 28.65 -4.04
C PRO A 282 48.55 30.16 -4.14
N ARG A 283 48.66 30.74 -5.34
CA ARG A 283 48.40 32.16 -5.61
C ARG A 283 47.01 32.39 -6.23
N LEU A 284 46.23 31.34 -6.46
CA LEU A 284 44.83 31.43 -6.85
C LEU A 284 43.94 31.55 -5.61
N LYS A 285 42.98 32.46 -5.68
CA LYS A 285 41.87 32.56 -4.72
C LYS A 285 40.52 32.58 -5.44
N VAL A 286 39.50 32.02 -4.80
CA VAL A 286 38.12 32.02 -5.31
C VAL A 286 37.17 32.63 -4.27
N LEU A 287 36.31 33.53 -4.72
CA LEU A 287 35.30 34.20 -3.91
C LEU A 287 33.91 33.77 -4.39
N PHE A 288 33.06 33.26 -3.50
CA PHE A 288 31.68 32.89 -3.80
C PHE A 288 30.70 33.83 -3.11
N THR A 289 29.57 34.15 -3.74
CA THR A 289 28.40 34.72 -3.04
C THR A 289 27.24 33.75 -2.95
N PHE A 290 26.57 33.70 -1.80
CA PHE A 290 25.41 32.85 -1.56
C PHE A 290 24.31 33.57 -0.79
N ARG A 291 23.05 33.19 -1.01
CA ARG A 291 21.96 33.48 -0.06
C ARG A 291 22.12 32.63 1.21
N SER A 292 21.77 33.21 2.36
CA SER A 292 21.97 32.60 3.68
C SER A 292 21.23 31.27 3.88
N GLU A 293 20.09 31.08 3.23
CA GLU A 293 19.25 29.88 3.27
C GLU A 293 19.90 28.65 2.61
N PHE A 294 20.87 28.84 1.71
CA PHE A 294 21.55 27.72 1.03
C PHE A 294 22.76 27.18 1.80
N LEU A 295 23.18 27.81 2.91
CA LEU A 295 24.36 27.41 3.68
C LEU A 295 24.29 25.96 4.16
N THR A 296 23.10 25.47 4.54
CA THR A 296 22.93 24.08 5.00
C THR A 296 23.10 23.08 3.87
N ARG A 297 22.63 23.40 2.65
CA ARG A 297 22.77 22.53 1.47
C ARG A 297 24.23 22.45 0.99
N LEU A 298 25.00 23.54 1.11
CA LEU A 298 26.43 23.56 0.76
C LEU A 298 27.27 22.57 1.56
N GLY A 299 26.87 22.27 2.80
CA GLY A 299 27.54 21.27 3.64
C GLY A 299 27.41 19.83 3.14
N THR A 300 26.47 19.56 2.23
CA THR A 300 26.20 18.21 1.69
C THR A 300 26.90 17.90 0.38
N LEU A 301 27.57 18.87 -0.23
CA LEU A 301 28.26 18.71 -1.51
C LEU A 301 29.60 17.97 -1.40
N SER A 302 29.98 17.27 -2.47
CA SER A 302 31.26 16.57 -2.63
C SER A 302 32.49 17.44 -2.34
N HIS A 303 32.42 18.74 -2.66
CA HIS A 303 33.49 19.74 -2.45
C HIS A 303 33.18 20.76 -1.33
N ALA A 304 32.47 20.35 -0.27
CA ALA A 304 32.03 21.23 0.82
C ALA A 304 33.17 22.01 1.52
N HIS A 305 34.41 21.54 1.46
CA HIS A 305 35.56 22.25 2.04
C HIS A 305 35.84 23.60 1.38
N LEU A 306 35.46 23.79 0.11
CA LEU A 306 35.59 25.07 -0.58
C LEU A 306 34.78 26.19 0.08
N PHE A 307 33.74 25.85 0.85
CA PHE A 307 32.79 26.82 1.43
C PHE A 307 32.99 27.11 2.93
N ARG A 308 34.09 26.63 3.54
CA ARG A 308 34.30 26.71 5.00
C ARG A 308 34.52 28.13 5.54
N ASP A 309 35.28 28.97 4.83
CA ASP A 309 35.56 30.34 5.29
C ASP A 309 34.44 31.28 4.87
N THR A 310 33.49 31.51 5.78
CA THR A 310 32.29 32.30 5.52
C THR A 310 32.36 33.69 6.16
N PHE A 311 31.97 34.70 5.40
CA PHE A 311 31.77 36.08 5.79
C PHE A 311 30.29 36.44 5.67
N ILE A 312 29.66 36.76 6.80
CA ILE A 312 28.23 37.09 6.83
C ILE A 312 28.05 38.60 6.65
N LEU A 313 27.33 38.99 5.60
CA LEU A 313 26.95 40.35 5.31
C LEU A 313 25.61 40.66 6.00
N GLY A 314 25.67 41.41 7.09
CA GLY A 314 24.50 41.84 7.86
C GLY A 314 23.73 43.01 7.21
N PRO A 315 22.56 43.38 7.77
CA PRO A 315 21.79 44.54 7.32
C PRO A 315 22.61 45.82 7.42
N VAL A 316 22.40 46.77 6.49
CA VAL A 316 23.09 48.07 6.51
C VAL A 316 22.61 48.87 7.73
N PRO A 317 23.49 49.33 8.62
CA PRO A 317 23.09 50.16 9.75
C PRO A 317 22.42 51.46 9.28
N ARG A 318 21.43 51.98 10.02
CA ARG A 318 20.71 53.22 9.68
C ARG A 318 21.63 54.42 9.38
N ARG A 319 22.74 54.55 10.11
CA ARG A 319 23.76 55.61 9.88
C ARG A 319 24.51 55.44 8.56
N SER A 320 24.64 54.22 8.08
CA SER A 320 25.24 53.91 6.79
C SER A 320 24.23 54.05 5.66
N LEU A 321 22.94 53.73 5.88
CA LEU A 321 21.87 53.96 4.90
C LEU A 321 21.75 55.44 4.50
N PHE A 322 21.89 56.36 5.45
CA PHE A 322 21.94 57.79 5.14
C PHE A 322 23.04 58.12 4.11
N LYS A 323 24.22 57.48 4.22
CA LYS A 323 25.31 57.68 3.25
C LYS A 323 25.01 57.03 1.90
N VAL A 324 24.28 55.91 1.88
CA VAL A 324 23.84 55.24 0.64
C VAL A 324 22.93 56.16 -0.17
N VAL A 325 22.12 57.01 0.48
CA VAL A 325 21.18 57.92 -0.20
C VAL A 325 21.76 59.32 -0.42
N ALA A 326 22.51 59.88 0.53
CA ALA A 326 22.95 61.27 0.43
C ALA A 326 24.20 61.46 -0.45
N GLU A 327 25.18 60.57 -0.33
CA GLU A 327 26.51 60.75 -0.95
C GLU A 327 26.53 60.53 -2.48
N PRO A 328 25.84 59.53 -3.07
CA PRO A 328 25.78 59.37 -4.52
C PRO A 328 25.10 60.56 -5.21
N ALA A 329 23.99 61.04 -4.62
CA ALA A 329 23.28 62.23 -5.08
C ALA A 329 24.18 63.46 -5.03
N ALA A 330 24.84 63.70 -3.89
CA ALA A 330 25.74 64.85 -3.71
C ALA A 330 26.88 64.87 -4.74
N ARG A 331 27.45 63.69 -5.07
CA ARG A 331 28.50 63.56 -6.10
C ARG A 331 28.00 63.76 -7.53
N SER A 332 26.71 63.57 -7.76
CA SER A 332 26.05 63.72 -9.06
C SER A 332 25.38 65.09 -9.23
N GLY A 333 25.55 65.99 -8.26
CA GLY A 333 24.93 67.33 -8.27
C GLY A 333 23.43 67.33 -7.97
N ILE A 334 22.91 66.25 -7.38
CA ILE A 334 21.52 66.11 -6.94
C ILE A 334 21.46 66.35 -5.42
N SER A 335 20.49 67.14 -4.99
CA SER A 335 20.19 67.43 -3.59
C SER A 335 18.78 66.97 -3.25
N PHE A 336 18.53 66.66 -1.98
CA PHE A 336 17.20 66.33 -1.48
C PHE A 336 16.68 67.51 -0.65
N GLU A 337 15.36 67.69 -0.63
CA GLU A 337 14.71 68.57 0.33
C GLU A 337 15.11 68.21 1.78
N PRO A 338 15.36 69.20 2.66
CA PRO A 338 15.75 68.93 4.04
C PRO A 338 14.75 68.00 4.76
N GLY A 339 15.24 66.89 5.33
CA GLY A 339 14.40 65.89 6.03
C GLY A 339 13.91 64.73 5.16
N LEU A 340 13.95 64.84 3.83
CA LEU A 340 13.51 63.76 2.92
C LEU A 340 14.40 62.51 3.00
N VAL A 341 15.72 62.68 3.13
CA VAL A 341 16.65 61.54 3.28
C VAL A 341 16.39 60.79 4.60
N ASP A 342 16.09 61.52 5.67
CA ASP A 342 15.75 60.91 6.96
C ASP A 342 14.43 60.14 6.90
N LEU A 343 13.45 60.63 6.12
CA LEU A 343 12.18 59.96 5.86
C LEU A 343 12.39 58.66 5.07
N ILE A 344 13.08 58.73 3.92
CA ILE A 344 13.42 57.56 3.08
C ILE A 344 14.12 56.48 3.91
N VAL A 345 15.12 56.87 4.71
CA VAL A 345 15.86 55.94 5.58
C VAL A 345 15.01 55.40 6.74
N SER A 346 14.01 56.14 7.21
CA SER A 346 13.10 55.69 8.27
C SER A 346 12.05 54.69 7.77
N GLU A 347 11.59 54.85 6.53
CA GLU A 347 10.64 53.94 5.88
C GLU A 347 11.32 52.66 5.38
N ALA A 348 12.61 52.74 5.03
CA ALA A 348 13.44 51.59 4.69
C ALA A 348 13.82 50.76 5.94
N SER A 349 12.86 50.02 6.50
CA SER A 349 13.05 49.09 7.62
C SER A 349 12.63 47.66 7.28
N GLY A 350 13.55 46.70 7.37
CA GLY A 350 13.30 45.27 7.09
C GLY A 350 14.21 44.64 6.04
N GLY A 351 13.99 43.35 5.74
CA GLY A 351 14.83 42.56 4.82
C GLY A 351 14.74 42.97 3.35
N ASP A 352 13.56 43.40 2.89
CA ASP A 352 13.30 43.87 1.52
C ASP A 352 13.55 45.39 1.35
N ALA A 353 14.06 46.06 2.37
CA ALA A 353 14.16 47.52 2.41
C ALA A 353 15.17 48.10 1.41
N LEU A 354 16.27 47.40 1.14
CA LEU A 354 17.32 47.88 0.23
C LEU A 354 16.90 47.84 -1.25
N PRO A 355 16.33 46.73 -1.79
CA PRO A 355 15.82 46.71 -3.16
C PRO A 355 14.67 47.70 -3.40
N LEU A 356 13.72 47.79 -2.46
CA LEU A 356 12.61 48.74 -2.55
C LEU A 356 13.12 50.18 -2.54
N MET A 357 14.02 50.52 -1.61
CA MET A 357 14.65 51.84 -1.58
C MET A 357 15.46 52.13 -2.85
N ALA A 358 16.17 51.14 -3.40
CA ALA A 358 16.93 51.31 -4.63
C ALA A 358 16.02 51.58 -5.84
N TYR A 359 14.89 50.87 -5.94
CA TYR A 359 13.86 51.13 -6.95
C TYR A 359 13.25 52.52 -6.80
N THR A 360 12.82 52.89 -5.59
CA THR A 360 12.25 54.21 -5.30
C THR A 360 13.24 55.34 -5.63
N LEU A 361 14.51 55.21 -5.26
CA LEU A 361 15.54 56.21 -5.59
C LEU A 361 15.81 56.30 -7.08
N HIS A 362 15.77 55.18 -7.81
CA HIS A 362 15.89 55.18 -9.26
C HIS A 362 14.69 55.89 -9.92
N ALA A 363 13.47 55.62 -9.46
CA ALA A 363 12.26 56.26 -9.96
C ALA A 363 12.20 57.77 -9.66
N LEU A 364 12.80 58.23 -8.54
CA LEU A 364 12.85 59.65 -8.17
C LEU A 364 13.88 60.46 -8.93
N VAL A 365 14.95 59.84 -9.43
CA VAL A 365 16.01 60.57 -10.11
C VAL A 365 15.62 60.79 -11.58
N PRO A 366 15.45 62.05 -12.02
CA PRO A 366 15.10 62.36 -13.40
C PRO A 366 16.26 62.06 -14.37
N GLU A 367 15.92 61.86 -15.65
CA GLU A 367 16.93 61.69 -16.71
C GLU A 367 17.94 62.85 -16.80
N PRO A 368 19.18 62.61 -17.26
CA PRO A 368 20.29 63.56 -17.14
C PRO A 368 19.95 64.95 -17.70
N GLY A 369 20.00 65.98 -16.85
CA GLY A 369 19.88 67.39 -17.26
C GLY A 369 18.63 68.15 -16.79
N ARG A 370 17.71 67.53 -16.03
CA ARG A 370 16.55 68.22 -15.42
C ARG A 370 16.62 68.23 -13.89
N ARG A 371 16.79 69.44 -13.33
CA ARG A 371 16.69 69.84 -11.90
C ARG A 371 17.66 69.14 -10.93
N GLN A 372 18.21 69.94 -10.01
CA GLN A 372 19.22 69.51 -9.02
C GLN A 372 18.62 69.23 -7.63
N GLN A 373 17.30 69.30 -7.44
CA GLN A 373 16.67 69.07 -6.14
C GLN A 373 15.40 68.20 -6.25
N ILE A 374 15.34 67.10 -5.48
CA ILE A 374 14.18 66.20 -5.34
C ILE A 374 13.32 66.65 -4.15
N SER A 375 12.02 66.84 -4.38
CA SER A 375 11.06 67.32 -3.39
C SER A 375 10.32 66.20 -2.65
N LEU A 376 9.80 66.51 -1.45
CA LEU A 376 8.94 65.59 -0.69
C LEU A 376 7.66 65.24 -1.46
N GLN A 377 7.11 66.18 -2.24
CA GLN A 377 5.89 65.95 -3.03
C GLN A 377 6.11 64.91 -4.14
N GLU A 378 7.27 64.90 -4.79
CA GLU A 378 7.63 63.89 -5.79
C GLU A 378 7.80 62.50 -5.15
N TYR A 379 8.31 62.46 -3.92
CA TYR A 379 8.43 61.23 -3.12
C TYR A 379 7.07 60.65 -2.70
N GLU A 380 6.15 61.49 -2.25
CA GLU A 380 4.79 61.08 -1.90
C GLU A 380 3.99 60.64 -3.13
N ALA A 381 4.21 61.28 -4.29
CA ALA A 381 3.52 60.97 -5.55
C ALA A 381 3.86 59.58 -6.13
N ILE A 382 4.99 58.99 -5.77
CA ILE A 382 5.35 57.62 -6.14
C ILE A 382 5.05 56.61 -5.01
N GLY A 383 4.32 57.02 -3.97
CA GLY A 383 3.89 56.12 -2.89
C GLY A 383 4.99 55.75 -1.88
N GLY A 384 6.11 56.48 -1.84
CA GLY A 384 7.22 56.23 -0.91
C GLY A 384 7.96 54.90 -1.15
N VAL A 385 8.76 54.45 -0.16
CA VAL A 385 9.61 53.24 -0.33
C VAL A 385 8.79 51.96 -0.48
N ALA A 386 7.66 51.82 0.23
CA ALA A 386 6.84 50.61 0.17
C ALA A 386 5.82 50.60 -0.99
N GLY A 387 5.33 51.77 -1.42
CA GLY A 387 4.27 51.90 -2.43
C GLY A 387 4.74 51.95 -3.88
N ALA A 388 5.96 52.43 -4.15
CA ALA A 388 6.43 52.67 -5.53
C ALA A 388 6.40 51.47 -6.46
N LEU A 389 6.73 50.27 -5.96
CA LEU A 389 6.68 49.04 -6.75
C LEU A 389 5.23 48.59 -7.00
N THR A 390 4.39 48.67 -5.98
CA THR A 390 2.99 48.21 -5.99
C THR A 390 2.13 49.12 -6.88
N GLU A 391 2.26 50.43 -6.73
CA GLU A 391 1.52 51.41 -7.53
C GLU A 391 1.86 51.29 -9.02
N ARG A 392 3.13 51.03 -9.36
CA ARG A 392 3.52 50.80 -10.76
C ARG A 392 2.94 49.49 -11.31
N ALA A 393 2.95 48.41 -10.53
CA ALA A 393 2.36 47.13 -10.94
C ALA A 393 0.82 47.24 -11.11
N ASP A 394 0.15 48.01 -10.25
CA ASP A 394 -1.30 48.28 -10.35
C ASP A 394 -1.66 49.12 -11.58
N LEU A 395 -0.83 50.12 -11.95
CA LEU A 395 -1.00 50.88 -13.19
C LEU A 395 -0.87 49.98 -14.42
N ILE A 396 0.15 49.13 -14.49
CA ILE A 396 0.34 48.18 -15.60
C ILE A 396 -0.84 47.20 -15.70
N LEU A 397 -1.29 46.67 -14.57
CA LEU A 397 -2.45 45.77 -14.53
C LEU A 397 -3.71 46.50 -15.02
N SER A 398 -3.92 47.75 -14.60
CA SER A 398 -5.07 48.56 -15.02
C SER A 398 -5.02 48.86 -16.52
N ASP A 399 -3.87 49.32 -17.04
CA ASP A 399 -3.66 49.64 -18.45
C ASP A 399 -3.89 48.41 -19.36
N LEU A 400 -3.35 47.25 -18.97
CA LEU A 400 -3.55 45.99 -19.70
C LEU A 400 -5.01 45.51 -19.66
N THR A 401 -5.69 45.69 -18.53
CA THR A 401 -7.09 45.28 -18.35
C THR A 401 -8.05 46.22 -19.10
N GLU A 402 -7.77 47.53 -19.13
CA GLU A 402 -8.53 48.50 -19.92
C GLU A 402 -8.32 48.31 -21.43
N ALA A 403 -7.10 48.01 -21.86
CA ALA A 403 -6.78 47.76 -23.26
C ALA A 403 -7.40 46.46 -23.78
N SER A 404 -7.54 45.42 -22.95
CA SER A 404 -8.16 44.15 -23.31
C SER A 404 -8.64 43.37 -22.07
N PRO A 405 -9.97 43.37 -21.78
CA PRO A 405 -10.52 42.80 -20.54
C PRO A 405 -10.28 41.30 -20.33
N ASP A 406 -10.10 40.53 -21.41
CA ASP A 406 -9.93 39.08 -21.37
C ASP A 406 -8.45 38.63 -21.28
N VAL A 407 -7.50 39.55 -21.17
CA VAL A 407 -6.07 39.20 -21.10
C VAL A 407 -5.75 38.55 -19.75
N PRO A 408 -5.19 37.33 -19.73
CA PRO A 408 -4.93 36.60 -18.48
C PRO A 408 -3.63 37.11 -17.81
N VAL A 409 -3.64 38.32 -17.26
CA VAL A 409 -2.46 38.94 -16.64
C VAL A 409 -1.99 38.11 -15.43
N LEU A 410 -2.84 37.90 -14.43
CA LEU A 410 -2.48 37.13 -13.23
C LEU A 410 -2.17 35.65 -13.52
N PRO A 411 -2.96 34.91 -14.33
CA PRO A 411 -2.58 33.54 -14.72
C PRO A 411 -1.26 33.44 -15.48
N THR A 412 -0.90 34.47 -16.25
CA THR A 412 0.42 34.52 -16.91
C THR A 412 1.53 34.69 -15.88
N LEU A 413 1.35 35.57 -14.89
CA LEU A 413 2.33 35.78 -13.83
C LEU A 413 2.48 34.56 -12.91
N LEU A 414 1.40 33.80 -12.68
CA LEU A 414 1.48 32.54 -11.92
C LEU A 414 2.39 31.48 -12.59
N LYS A 415 2.61 31.54 -13.91
CA LYS A 415 3.58 30.66 -14.58
C LYS A 415 5.03 30.93 -14.17
N PHE A 416 5.33 32.13 -13.67
CA PHE A 416 6.64 32.54 -13.16
C PHE A 416 6.81 32.28 -11.66
N VAL A 417 5.84 31.62 -11.03
CA VAL A 417 5.85 31.31 -9.60
C VAL A 417 5.93 29.80 -9.41
N THR A 418 6.76 29.37 -8.48
CA THR A 418 6.76 28.01 -7.94
C THR A 418 6.84 28.04 -6.42
N ILE A 419 6.32 27.02 -5.75
CA ILE A 419 6.36 26.92 -4.29
C ILE A 419 7.55 26.04 -3.89
N THR A 420 8.56 26.65 -3.28
CA THR A 420 9.75 25.96 -2.76
C THR A 420 9.79 26.14 -1.25
N ASP A 421 9.89 25.04 -0.49
CA ASP A 421 9.94 25.05 0.99
C ASP A 421 8.77 25.85 1.64
N GLY A 422 7.58 25.80 1.01
CA GLY A 422 6.37 26.48 1.47
C GLY A 422 6.34 27.99 1.23
N GLN A 423 7.28 28.54 0.45
CA GLN A 423 7.34 29.96 0.08
C GLN A 423 7.32 30.15 -1.45
N PRO A 424 6.71 31.23 -1.96
CA PRO A 424 6.74 31.54 -3.39
C PRO A 424 8.15 31.95 -3.81
N SER A 425 8.63 31.30 -4.86
CA SER A 425 9.95 31.49 -5.45
C SER A 425 9.83 31.68 -6.97
N GLN A 426 10.85 32.27 -7.57
CA GLN A 426 10.83 32.58 -9.00
C GLN A 426 11.02 31.30 -9.83
N ARG A 427 10.17 31.11 -10.84
CA ARG A 427 10.32 30.08 -11.88
C ARG A 427 10.77 30.75 -13.18
N PRO A 428 11.93 30.36 -13.76
CA PRO A 428 12.31 30.81 -15.09
C PRO A 428 11.36 30.19 -16.13
N VAL A 429 10.90 31.01 -17.08
CA VAL A 429 10.00 30.56 -18.14
C VAL A 429 10.58 30.96 -19.49
N ARG A 430 10.63 30.01 -20.43
CA ARG A 430 11.05 30.31 -21.79
C ARG A 430 9.93 31.03 -22.54
N ARG A 431 10.30 32.06 -23.32
CA ARG A 431 9.32 32.90 -24.03
C ARG A 431 8.43 32.11 -25.00
N ASP A 432 8.97 31.11 -25.69
CA ASP A 432 8.28 30.24 -26.65
C ASP A 432 7.18 29.34 -26.03
N THR A 433 7.31 29.00 -24.74
CA THR A 433 6.31 28.21 -24.01
C THR A 433 5.05 29.01 -23.60
N LEU A 434 5.09 30.34 -23.77
CA LEU A 434 3.96 31.22 -23.51
C LEU A 434 3.11 31.41 -24.76
N ALA A 435 1.79 31.40 -24.62
CA ALA A 435 0.89 31.72 -25.72
C ALA A 435 1.07 33.19 -26.16
N PRO A 436 0.70 33.58 -27.41
CA PRO A 436 0.93 34.94 -27.92
C PRO A 436 0.36 36.07 -27.04
N SER A 437 -0.80 35.87 -26.43
CA SER A 437 -1.39 36.83 -25.48
C SER A 437 -0.60 36.95 -24.17
N GLN A 438 0.04 35.87 -23.74
CA GLN A 438 0.87 35.82 -22.53
C GLN A 438 2.25 36.44 -22.78
N GLN A 439 2.79 36.29 -23.99
CA GLN A 439 4.01 36.97 -24.41
C GLN A 439 3.83 38.50 -24.41
N ALA A 440 2.69 39.00 -24.90
CA ALA A 440 2.37 40.43 -24.86
C ALA A 440 2.32 40.99 -23.43
N VAL A 441 1.76 40.24 -22.48
CA VAL A 441 1.79 40.61 -21.05
C VAL A 441 3.22 40.66 -20.53
N ALA A 442 4.03 39.63 -20.81
CA ALA A 442 5.41 39.58 -20.36
C ALA A 442 6.25 40.74 -20.93
N GLU A 443 6.00 41.18 -22.16
CA GLU A 443 6.68 42.33 -22.79
C GLU A 443 6.42 43.66 -22.07
N VAL A 444 5.19 43.91 -21.62
CA VAL A 444 4.86 45.13 -20.87
C VAL A 444 5.58 45.13 -19.51
N PHE A 445 5.61 43.99 -18.81
CA PHE A 445 6.35 43.88 -17.56
C PHE A 445 7.88 43.94 -17.74
N LEU A 446 8.41 43.54 -18.91
CA LEU A 446 9.83 43.70 -19.27
C LEU A 446 10.19 45.17 -19.53
N ALA A 447 9.34 45.90 -20.27
CA ALA A 447 9.56 47.32 -20.57
C ALA A 447 9.63 48.16 -19.28
N GLU A 448 8.85 47.77 -18.28
CA GLU A 448 8.78 48.40 -16.96
C GLU A 448 9.76 47.80 -15.93
N ARG A 449 10.67 46.92 -16.37
CA ARG A 449 11.73 46.29 -15.55
C ARG A 449 11.22 45.51 -14.33
N LEU A 450 9.98 45.03 -14.37
CA LEU A 450 9.39 44.11 -13.37
C LEU A 450 9.64 42.64 -13.71
N LEU A 451 9.89 42.35 -14.99
CA LEU A 451 10.55 41.12 -15.45
C LEU A 451 11.94 41.47 -16.00
N VAL A 452 12.84 40.50 -15.97
CA VAL A 452 14.19 40.57 -16.56
C VAL A 452 14.34 39.43 -17.56
N SER A 453 15.08 39.69 -18.64
CA SER A 453 15.46 38.71 -19.65
C SER A 453 16.95 38.41 -19.52
N ASP A 454 17.30 37.14 -19.38
CA ASP A 454 18.69 36.70 -19.40
C ASP A 454 19.12 36.39 -20.85
N GLY A 455 20.04 37.18 -21.38
CA GLY A 455 20.78 36.93 -22.62
C GLY A 455 20.23 37.57 -23.92
N ASP A 456 21.15 37.95 -24.82
CA ASP A 456 20.90 38.39 -26.21
C ASP A 456 20.78 37.21 -27.20
N GLY A 457 20.58 35.99 -26.68
CA GLY A 457 20.53 34.75 -27.47
C GLY A 457 19.19 34.52 -28.18
N SER A 458 19.13 33.50 -29.04
CA SER A 458 17.94 33.14 -29.83
C SER A 458 16.73 32.67 -28.99
N GLU A 459 16.91 32.37 -27.70
CA GLU A 459 15.88 31.86 -26.79
C GLU A 459 15.92 32.59 -25.44
N PRO A 460 15.26 33.76 -25.28
CA PRO A 460 15.30 34.52 -24.03
C PRO A 460 14.50 33.83 -22.92
N ILE A 461 15.14 33.66 -21.76
CA ILE A 461 14.51 33.18 -20.52
C ILE A 461 14.03 34.39 -19.73
N LEU A 462 12.75 34.38 -19.36
CA LEU A 462 12.11 35.46 -18.62
C LEU A 462 12.01 35.09 -17.14
N ARG A 463 12.37 36.03 -16.26
CA ARG A 463 12.33 35.90 -14.80
C ARG A 463 11.73 37.15 -14.16
N VAL A 464 11.18 37.01 -12.95
CA VAL A 464 10.69 38.16 -12.18
C VAL A 464 11.89 38.96 -11.66
N ALA A 465 11.88 40.28 -11.83
CA ALA A 465 13.02 41.13 -11.47
C ALA A 465 13.38 41.04 -9.98
N HIS A 466 12.37 40.90 -9.11
CA HIS A 466 12.59 40.66 -7.69
C HIS A 466 11.40 39.95 -7.02
N GLU A 467 11.65 39.03 -6.09
CA GLU A 467 10.63 38.34 -5.29
C GLU A 467 9.76 39.27 -4.42
N ALA A 468 10.14 40.55 -4.31
CA ALA A 468 9.35 41.54 -3.57
C ALA A 468 7.95 41.69 -4.21
N LEU A 469 7.85 41.47 -5.53
CA LEU A 469 6.58 41.48 -6.25
C LEU A 469 5.60 40.41 -5.73
N PHE A 470 6.08 39.23 -5.35
CA PHE A 470 5.22 38.14 -4.82
C PHE A 470 4.65 38.46 -3.44
N ARG A 471 5.37 39.26 -2.64
CA ARG A 471 5.03 39.55 -1.24
C ARG A 471 4.25 40.84 -1.07
N GLN A 472 4.61 41.89 -1.83
CA GLN A 472 4.10 43.25 -1.65
C GLN A 472 2.91 43.57 -2.57
N TRP A 473 2.83 42.98 -3.77
CA TRP A 473 1.73 43.25 -4.70
C TRP A 473 0.51 42.36 -4.42
N GLN A 474 -0.55 42.97 -3.89
CA GLN A 474 -1.71 42.27 -3.35
C GLN A 474 -2.46 41.37 -4.35
N PRO A 475 -2.74 41.79 -5.61
CA PRO A 475 -3.44 40.94 -6.59
C PRO A 475 -2.70 39.63 -6.89
N LEU A 476 -1.38 39.70 -7.08
CA LEU A 476 -0.56 38.51 -7.33
C LEU A 476 -0.44 37.63 -6.09
N ARG A 477 -0.31 38.22 -4.89
CA ARG A 477 -0.30 37.46 -3.64
C ARG A 477 -1.57 36.64 -3.45
N GLN A 478 -2.75 37.25 -3.67
CA GLN A 478 -4.03 36.54 -3.57
C GLN A 478 -4.17 35.43 -4.62
N ALA A 479 -3.70 35.67 -5.85
CA ALA A 479 -3.69 34.66 -6.90
C ALA A 479 -2.78 33.46 -6.53
N ILE A 480 -1.61 33.75 -5.93
CA ILE A 480 -0.68 32.72 -5.43
C ILE A 480 -1.32 31.94 -4.29
N GLU A 481 -1.94 32.60 -3.32
CA GLU A 481 -2.63 31.96 -2.18
C GLU A 481 -3.77 31.05 -2.64
N ALA A 482 -4.58 31.49 -3.61
CA ALA A 482 -5.66 30.70 -4.19
C ALA A 482 -5.16 29.48 -4.97
N ALA A 483 -4.01 29.60 -5.65
CA ALA A 483 -3.42 28.53 -6.45
C ALA A 483 -2.39 27.67 -5.68
N ALA A 484 -2.11 27.97 -4.41
CA ALA A 484 -0.97 27.40 -3.68
C ALA A 484 -0.99 25.87 -3.61
N GLN A 485 -2.16 25.27 -3.37
CA GLN A 485 -2.29 23.80 -3.28
C GLN A 485 -2.05 23.11 -4.63
N ASP A 486 -2.56 23.69 -5.71
CA ASP A 486 -2.38 23.15 -7.06
C ASP A 486 -0.96 23.39 -7.58
N LEU A 487 -0.33 24.53 -7.26
CA LEU A 487 1.07 24.81 -7.56
C LEU A 487 2.03 23.88 -6.79
N ALA A 488 1.73 23.59 -5.53
CA ALA A 488 2.50 22.63 -4.73
C ALA A 488 2.38 21.20 -5.28
N LEU A 489 1.16 20.75 -5.59
CA LEU A 489 0.93 19.42 -6.17
C LEU A 489 1.58 19.29 -7.55
N ALA A 490 1.50 20.32 -8.40
CA ALA A 490 2.17 20.34 -9.70
C ALA A 490 3.70 20.21 -9.55
N SER A 491 4.28 20.95 -8.60
CA SER A 491 5.72 20.89 -8.32
C SER A 491 6.16 19.53 -7.78
N ASP A 492 5.35 18.93 -6.90
CA ASP A 492 5.60 17.59 -6.37
C ASP A 492 5.56 16.52 -7.48
N VAL A 493 4.54 16.57 -8.37
CA VAL A 493 4.39 15.63 -9.48
C VAL A 493 5.49 15.81 -10.53
N GLU A 494 5.86 17.06 -10.87
CA GLU A 494 7.00 17.36 -11.75
C GLU A 494 8.31 16.79 -11.17
N ARG A 495 8.55 16.98 -9.87
CA ARG A 495 9.73 16.43 -9.18
C ARG A 495 9.73 14.90 -9.21
N TRP A 496 8.63 14.24 -8.85
CA TRP A 496 8.57 12.77 -8.85
C TRP A 496 8.76 12.17 -10.25
N ALA A 497 8.19 12.82 -11.28
CA ALA A 497 8.39 12.39 -12.66
C ALA A 497 9.86 12.56 -13.12
N ALA A 498 10.51 13.66 -12.74
CA ALA A 498 11.93 13.90 -13.04
C ALA A 498 12.85 12.91 -12.31
N GLU A 499 12.57 12.61 -11.02
CA GLU A 499 13.29 11.59 -10.26
C GLU A 499 13.14 10.20 -10.86
N TRP A 500 11.93 9.84 -11.32
CA TRP A 500 11.66 8.58 -12.00
C TRP A 500 12.41 8.46 -13.33
N ASP A 501 12.43 9.52 -14.15
CA ASP A 501 13.16 9.52 -15.43
C ASP A 501 14.68 9.46 -15.20
N ALA A 502 15.21 10.23 -14.25
CA ALA A 502 16.63 10.19 -13.86
C ALA A 502 17.07 8.83 -13.30
N ALA A 503 16.18 8.13 -12.58
CA ALA A 503 16.41 6.79 -12.06
C ALA A 503 16.26 5.67 -13.11
N GLY A 504 16.16 6.01 -14.41
CA GLY A 504 16.02 5.03 -15.49
C GLY A 504 14.63 4.39 -15.54
N ARG A 505 13.59 5.11 -15.08
CA ARG A 505 12.18 4.72 -15.12
C ARG A 505 11.84 3.47 -14.29
N HIS A 506 12.50 3.32 -13.14
CA HIS A 506 12.29 2.18 -12.25
C HIS A 506 10.94 2.22 -11.49
N ASP A 507 10.28 1.08 -11.36
CA ASP A 507 8.93 0.94 -10.79
C ASP A 507 8.78 1.42 -9.34
N SER A 508 9.89 1.47 -8.58
CA SER A 508 9.89 1.89 -7.17
C SER A 508 9.51 3.36 -6.95
N TYR A 509 9.59 4.19 -7.99
CA TYR A 509 9.27 5.62 -7.93
C TYR A 509 7.82 5.92 -8.35
N LEU A 510 7.09 4.93 -8.86
CA LEU A 510 5.72 5.10 -9.31
C LEU A 510 4.77 5.39 -8.14
N LEU A 511 3.79 6.27 -8.38
CA LEU A 511 2.80 6.63 -7.38
C LEU A 511 1.77 5.54 -7.19
N ARG A 512 1.25 5.42 -5.97
CA ARG A 512 0.11 4.58 -5.62
C ARG A 512 -0.93 5.37 -4.83
N ASP A 513 -2.15 4.89 -4.82
CA ASP A 513 -3.21 5.30 -3.87
C ASP A 513 -3.61 6.77 -3.95
N GLU A 514 -3.79 7.42 -2.80
CA GLU A 514 -4.23 8.80 -2.68
C GLU A 514 -3.29 9.76 -3.40
N ARG A 515 -1.99 9.48 -3.45
CA ARG A 515 -1.03 10.29 -4.19
C ARG A 515 -1.27 10.20 -5.70
N LEU A 516 -1.51 8.99 -6.22
CA LEU A 516 -1.85 8.77 -7.62
C LEU A 516 -3.22 9.38 -7.96
N ARG A 517 -4.24 9.17 -7.11
CA ARG A 517 -5.60 9.70 -7.29
C ARG A 517 -5.60 11.23 -7.35
N ARG A 518 -4.89 11.89 -6.44
CA ARG A 518 -4.73 13.36 -6.44
C ARG A 518 -3.99 13.85 -7.68
N ALA A 519 -2.92 13.16 -8.09
CA ALA A 519 -2.16 13.54 -9.28
C ALA A 519 -2.96 13.37 -10.58
N LEU A 520 -3.71 12.27 -10.72
CA LEU A 520 -4.61 12.04 -11.85
C LEU A 520 -5.76 13.07 -11.88
N GLY A 521 -6.36 13.37 -10.72
CA GLY A 521 -7.42 14.39 -10.61
C GLY A 521 -6.93 15.82 -10.85
N TRP A 522 -5.65 16.10 -10.63
CA TRP A 522 -5.01 17.34 -11.06
C TRP A 522 -4.80 17.37 -12.58
N MET A 523 -4.25 16.29 -13.16
CA MET A 523 -4.02 16.19 -14.61
C MET A 523 -5.32 16.30 -15.42
N SER A 524 -6.41 15.69 -14.96
CA SER A 524 -7.71 15.75 -15.63
C SER A 524 -8.33 17.16 -15.65
N ARG A 525 -7.95 18.03 -14.71
CA ARG A 525 -8.40 19.44 -14.66
C ARG A 525 -7.59 20.35 -15.61
N GLN A 526 -6.47 19.88 -16.17
CA GLN A 526 -5.58 20.65 -17.05
C GLN A 526 -5.15 19.83 -18.29
N PRO A 527 -6.07 19.56 -19.24
CA PRO A 527 -5.79 18.69 -20.39
C PRO A 527 -4.66 19.22 -21.30
N ASP A 528 -4.50 20.53 -21.42
CA ASP A 528 -3.39 21.15 -22.18
C ASP A 528 -2.01 20.93 -21.54
N ALA A 529 -1.96 20.65 -20.23
CA ALA A 529 -0.71 20.39 -19.50
C ALA A 529 -0.11 19.02 -19.84
N ALA A 530 -0.94 18.03 -20.23
CA ALA A 530 -0.47 16.71 -20.64
C ALA A 530 0.33 16.76 -21.95
N ALA A 531 -0.14 17.56 -22.92
CA ALA A 531 0.56 17.76 -24.19
C ALA A 531 1.86 18.54 -24.03
N ALA A 532 1.91 19.49 -23.09
CA ALA A 532 3.10 20.27 -22.79
C ALA A 532 4.16 19.50 -21.96
N ARG A 533 3.81 18.34 -21.37
CA ARG A 533 4.65 17.61 -20.39
C ARG A 533 4.61 16.09 -20.59
N PRO A 534 5.27 15.55 -21.63
CA PRO A 534 5.15 14.14 -22.00
C PRO A 534 5.66 13.18 -20.92
N VAL A 535 6.76 13.52 -20.21
CA VAL A 535 7.33 12.67 -19.15
C VAL A 535 6.38 12.54 -17.95
N VAL A 536 5.68 13.62 -17.58
CA VAL A 536 4.70 13.58 -16.47
C VAL A 536 3.48 12.73 -16.85
N ALA A 537 2.99 12.86 -18.08
CA ALA A 537 1.89 12.05 -18.57
C ALA A 537 2.27 10.54 -18.60
N GLU A 538 3.47 10.23 -19.09
CA GLU A 538 4.00 8.86 -19.12
C GLU A 538 4.19 8.28 -17.71
N PHE A 539 4.70 9.08 -16.77
CA PHE A 539 4.87 8.69 -15.36
C PHE A 539 3.54 8.34 -14.67
N LEU A 540 2.51 9.18 -14.85
CA LEU A 540 1.20 8.95 -14.25
C LEU A 540 0.48 7.75 -14.86
N GLU A 541 0.61 7.55 -16.18
CA GLU A 541 0.05 6.39 -16.86
C GLU A 541 0.77 5.09 -16.46
N SER A 542 2.10 5.13 -16.33
CA SER A 542 2.89 4.00 -15.81
C SER A 542 2.53 3.70 -14.35
N SER A 543 2.34 4.74 -13.53
CA SER A 543 1.89 4.61 -12.15
C SER A 543 0.49 3.99 -12.05
N ARG A 544 -0.44 4.41 -12.91
CA ARG A 544 -1.79 3.84 -13.00
C ARG A 544 -1.76 2.35 -13.35
N ARG A 545 -1.00 1.96 -14.38
CA ARG A 545 -0.88 0.55 -14.77
C ARG A 545 -0.23 -0.29 -13.68
N ALA A 546 0.79 0.23 -13.02
CA ALA A 546 1.46 -0.46 -11.91
C ALA A 546 0.54 -0.62 -10.68
N ASP A 547 -0.27 0.38 -10.36
CA ASP A 547 -1.27 0.34 -9.29
C ASP A 547 -2.38 -0.68 -9.60
N GLU A 548 -2.92 -0.66 -10.82
CA GLU A 548 -3.91 -1.66 -11.29
C GLU A 548 -3.36 -3.09 -11.30
N ALA A 549 -2.09 -3.27 -11.67
CA ALA A 549 -1.42 -4.58 -11.61
C ALA A 549 -1.21 -5.04 -10.16
N ALA A 550 -0.80 -4.12 -9.26
CA ALA A 550 -0.65 -4.41 -7.85
C ALA A 550 -1.98 -4.78 -7.18
N MET A 551 -3.08 -4.07 -7.49
CA MET A 551 -4.42 -4.38 -6.99
C MET A 551 -4.94 -5.73 -7.49
N ARG A 552 -4.67 -6.09 -8.75
CA ARG A 552 -5.00 -7.42 -9.29
C ARG A 552 -4.20 -8.53 -8.61
N TRP A 553 -2.90 -8.33 -8.41
CA TRP A 553 -2.06 -9.28 -7.71
C TRP A 553 -2.49 -9.47 -6.24
N LEU A 554 -2.86 -8.38 -5.56
CA LEU A 554 -3.39 -8.43 -4.20
C LEU A 554 -4.71 -9.20 -4.16
N SER A 555 -5.66 -8.90 -5.05
CA SER A 555 -6.93 -9.62 -5.19
C SER A 555 -6.70 -11.12 -5.35
N GLN A 556 -5.82 -11.52 -6.28
CA GLN A 556 -5.48 -12.93 -6.49
C GLN A 556 -4.86 -13.59 -5.26
N THR A 557 -3.95 -12.89 -4.58
CA THR A 557 -3.28 -13.43 -3.38
C THR A 557 -4.27 -13.63 -2.23
N VAL A 558 -5.17 -12.67 -2.01
CA VAL A 558 -6.21 -12.75 -0.98
C VAL A 558 -7.23 -13.83 -1.34
N ALA A 559 -7.65 -13.92 -2.60
CA ALA A 559 -8.56 -14.94 -3.10
C ALA A 559 -7.99 -16.36 -3.00
N GLN A 560 -6.71 -16.56 -3.36
CA GLN A 560 -6.03 -17.85 -3.18
C GLN A 560 -6.00 -18.26 -1.71
N ARG A 561 -5.77 -17.29 -0.81
CA ARG A 561 -5.79 -17.55 0.63
C ARG A 561 -7.19 -17.84 1.14
N ALA A 562 -8.21 -17.17 0.60
CA ALA A 562 -9.61 -17.49 0.86
C ALA A 562 -9.91 -18.95 0.52
N LEU A 563 -9.50 -19.41 -0.66
CA LEU A 563 -9.67 -20.80 -1.11
C LEU A 563 -8.97 -21.82 -0.21
N VAL A 564 -7.77 -21.53 0.28
CA VAL A 564 -7.07 -22.42 1.22
C VAL A 564 -7.73 -22.43 2.60
N THR A 565 -8.21 -21.27 3.05
CA THR A 565 -8.83 -21.12 4.38
C THR A 565 -10.23 -21.74 4.42
N VAL A 566 -10.90 -21.86 3.27
CA VAL A 566 -12.31 -22.22 3.16
C VAL A 566 -12.67 -23.60 3.72
N GLU A 567 -11.73 -24.54 3.68
CA GLU A 567 -11.95 -25.92 4.15
C GLU A 567 -11.90 -26.00 5.67
N ASP A 568 -10.96 -25.27 6.29
CA ASP A 568 -10.73 -25.28 7.73
C ASP A 568 -11.61 -24.26 8.46
N ASP A 569 -11.76 -23.06 7.88
CA ASP A 569 -12.54 -21.95 8.40
C ASP A 569 -13.34 -21.27 7.27
N PRO A 570 -14.52 -21.83 6.93
CA PRO A 570 -15.38 -21.34 5.86
C PRO A 570 -15.77 -19.86 6.01
N GLU A 571 -15.94 -19.37 7.25
CA GLU A 571 -16.34 -17.98 7.50
C GLU A 571 -15.19 -17.01 7.20
N SER A 572 -13.98 -17.30 7.67
CA SER A 572 -12.80 -16.49 7.32
C SER A 572 -12.49 -16.57 5.81
N GLY A 573 -12.67 -17.75 5.19
CA GLY A 573 -12.58 -17.90 3.74
C GLY A 573 -13.56 -16.98 2.99
N LEU A 574 -14.82 -16.95 3.43
CA LEU A 574 -15.86 -16.08 2.85
C LEU A 574 -15.53 -14.59 3.00
N LEU A 575 -15.04 -14.19 4.17
CA LEU A 575 -14.64 -12.81 4.45
C LEU A 575 -13.45 -12.36 3.60
N LEU A 576 -12.46 -13.23 3.40
CA LEU A 576 -11.33 -12.94 2.52
C LEU A 576 -11.77 -12.86 1.05
N ALA A 577 -12.70 -13.72 0.61
CA ALA A 577 -13.23 -13.68 -0.74
C ALA A 577 -14.01 -12.37 -0.99
N LEU A 578 -14.85 -11.94 -0.03
CA LEU A 578 -15.51 -10.64 -0.08
C LEU A 578 -14.50 -9.50 -0.17
N ALA A 579 -13.47 -9.49 0.68
CA ALA A 579 -12.45 -8.45 0.63
C ALA A 579 -11.64 -8.43 -0.68
N ALA A 580 -11.40 -9.59 -1.30
CA ALA A 580 -10.75 -9.67 -2.60
C ALA A 580 -11.58 -9.06 -3.74
N LEU A 581 -12.91 -9.02 -3.59
CA LEU A 581 -13.85 -8.43 -4.56
C LEU A 581 -14.18 -6.96 -4.26
N GLU A 582 -14.35 -6.61 -2.99
CA GLU A 582 -14.81 -5.27 -2.57
C GLU A 582 -13.65 -4.29 -2.35
N ASP A 583 -12.53 -4.76 -1.77
CA ASP A 583 -11.40 -3.90 -1.40
C ASP A 583 -10.29 -3.89 -2.49
N CYS A 584 -10.36 -4.75 -3.52
CA CYS A 584 -9.35 -4.92 -4.56
C CYS A 584 -9.94 -4.90 -5.99
N ALA A 585 -9.14 -5.23 -7.01
CA ALA A 585 -9.63 -5.37 -8.38
C ALA A 585 -10.47 -6.66 -8.53
N ASP A 586 -11.56 -6.59 -9.30
CA ASP A 586 -12.36 -7.76 -9.66
C ASP A 586 -11.52 -8.74 -10.50
N THR A 587 -11.33 -9.95 -9.98
CA THR A 587 -10.57 -11.01 -10.64
C THR A 587 -11.37 -12.31 -10.65
N HIS A 588 -11.16 -13.11 -11.69
CA HIS A 588 -11.73 -14.45 -11.83
C HIS A 588 -11.52 -15.33 -10.58
N LEU A 589 -10.31 -15.26 -9.99
CA LEU A 589 -9.98 -16.01 -8.79
C LEU A 589 -10.76 -15.53 -7.56
N ALA A 590 -11.02 -14.22 -7.44
CA ALA A 590 -11.83 -13.66 -6.36
C ALA A 590 -13.31 -14.09 -6.47
N ARG A 591 -13.86 -14.12 -7.69
CA ARG A 591 -15.20 -14.65 -7.94
C ARG A 591 -15.29 -16.14 -7.62
N LEU A 592 -14.28 -16.93 -8.04
CA LEU A 592 -14.17 -18.34 -7.69
C LEU A 592 -14.12 -18.54 -6.17
N ALA A 593 -13.28 -17.77 -5.48
CA ALA A 593 -13.17 -17.83 -4.02
C ALA A 593 -14.51 -17.54 -3.33
N LEU A 594 -15.28 -16.58 -3.83
CA LEU A 594 -16.60 -16.24 -3.30
C LEU A 594 -17.59 -17.41 -3.46
N VAL A 595 -17.73 -17.94 -4.67
CA VAL A 595 -18.63 -19.07 -4.94
C VAL A 595 -18.22 -20.30 -4.11
N THR A 596 -16.92 -20.52 -4.00
CA THR A 596 -16.34 -21.61 -3.21
C THR A 596 -16.68 -21.48 -1.73
N ALA A 597 -16.48 -20.29 -1.16
CA ALA A 597 -16.76 -20.03 0.23
C ALA A 597 -18.25 -20.03 0.54
N LEU A 598 -19.09 -19.60 -0.40
CA LEU A 598 -20.55 -19.75 -0.30
C LEU A 598 -20.98 -21.22 -0.32
N ALA A 599 -20.35 -22.05 -1.14
CA ALA A 599 -20.68 -23.47 -1.21
C ALA A 599 -20.32 -24.24 0.09
N SER A 600 -19.28 -23.81 0.81
CA SER A 600 -18.85 -24.45 2.06
C SER A 600 -19.54 -23.91 3.31
N THR A 601 -19.95 -22.64 3.32
CA THR A 601 -20.60 -22.01 4.49
C THR A 601 -22.08 -22.41 4.59
N ARG A 602 -22.39 -23.24 5.61
CA ARG A 602 -23.79 -23.66 5.93
C ARG A 602 -24.46 -22.80 7.00
N MET A 603 -23.73 -21.88 7.64
CA MET A 603 -24.30 -20.97 8.63
C MET A 603 -25.36 -20.07 7.98
N CYS A 604 -26.52 -19.93 8.61
CA CYS A 604 -27.53 -18.91 8.25
C CYS A 604 -27.60 -17.78 9.25
N VAL A 605 -27.54 -18.09 10.55
CA VAL A 605 -27.87 -17.11 11.58
C VAL A 605 -26.80 -17.15 12.67
N PRO A 606 -26.04 -16.06 12.84
CA PRO A 606 -25.15 -15.91 13.99
C PRO A 606 -25.94 -15.47 15.23
N LEU A 607 -25.63 -16.06 16.39
CA LEU A 607 -26.19 -15.70 17.70
C LEU A 607 -25.08 -15.06 18.54
N THR A 608 -24.93 -13.75 18.42
CA THR A 608 -23.87 -12.98 19.09
C THR A 608 -24.42 -12.12 20.22
N GLY A 609 -23.69 -12.02 21.33
CA GLY A 609 -24.02 -11.12 22.43
C GLY A 609 -23.60 -11.63 23.81
N HIS A 610 -23.27 -12.92 23.95
CA HIS A 610 -22.74 -13.45 25.22
C HIS A 610 -21.32 -12.96 25.46
N THR A 611 -20.99 -12.70 26.72
CA THR A 611 -19.69 -12.15 27.12
C THR A 611 -18.75 -13.23 27.68
N ALA A 612 -19.22 -14.48 27.76
CA ALA A 612 -18.48 -15.66 28.19
C ALA A 612 -18.89 -16.88 27.37
N LEU A 613 -18.31 -18.04 27.68
CA LEU A 613 -18.63 -19.29 27.00
C LEU A 613 -20.11 -19.69 27.15
N VAL A 614 -20.70 -20.14 26.05
CA VAL A 614 -22.10 -20.58 26.00
C VAL A 614 -22.13 -22.10 26.15
N GLN A 615 -22.86 -22.58 27.15
CA GLN A 615 -22.77 -23.95 27.62
C GLN A 615 -23.81 -24.88 27.01
N ARG A 616 -25.04 -24.41 26.81
CA ARG A 616 -26.18 -25.20 26.33
C ARG A 616 -27.06 -24.41 25.38
N VAL A 617 -27.66 -25.11 24.42
CA VAL A 617 -28.60 -24.57 23.46
C VAL A 617 -29.79 -25.50 23.28
N VAL A 618 -31.00 -24.94 23.28
CA VAL A 618 -32.24 -25.71 23.14
C VAL A 618 -33.26 -24.96 22.29
N TRP A 619 -33.91 -25.68 21.38
CA TRP A 619 -35.01 -25.15 20.58
C TRP A 619 -36.33 -25.16 21.36
N SER A 620 -37.16 -24.16 21.11
CA SER A 620 -38.58 -24.23 21.49
C SER A 620 -39.29 -25.31 20.67
N THR A 621 -40.40 -25.84 21.19
CA THR A 621 -41.15 -26.92 20.55
C THR A 621 -41.80 -26.52 19.21
N ASP A 622 -42.00 -25.23 18.97
CA ASP A 622 -42.49 -24.67 17.71
C ASP A 622 -41.37 -24.32 16.69
N GLY A 623 -40.10 -24.43 17.10
CA GLY A 623 -38.94 -24.12 16.26
C GLY A 623 -38.76 -22.63 15.94
N GLN A 624 -39.53 -21.73 16.56
CA GLN A 624 -39.44 -20.28 16.33
C GLN A 624 -38.39 -19.60 17.21
N HIS A 625 -38.08 -20.20 18.37
CA HIS A 625 -37.20 -19.63 19.36
C HIS A 625 -36.07 -20.60 19.76
N LEU A 626 -34.97 -20.02 20.23
CA LEU A 626 -33.83 -20.72 20.80
C LEU A 626 -33.53 -20.14 22.17
N ALA A 627 -33.20 -20.99 23.14
CA ALA A 627 -32.67 -20.54 24.42
C ALA A 627 -31.21 -20.98 24.57
N THR A 628 -30.33 -20.05 24.97
CA THR A 628 -28.92 -20.32 25.24
C THR A 628 -28.59 -20.02 26.70
N ALA A 629 -27.85 -20.92 27.35
CA ALA A 629 -27.34 -20.72 28.70
C ALA A 629 -25.84 -20.43 28.68
N CYS A 630 -25.41 -19.41 29.43
CA CYS A 630 -24.04 -18.92 29.38
C CYS A 630 -23.41 -18.76 30.78
N TYR A 631 -22.08 -18.77 30.80
CA TYR A 631 -21.28 -18.46 31.98
C TYR A 631 -21.24 -16.96 32.32
N ASP A 632 -21.84 -16.09 31.51
CA ASP A 632 -22.07 -14.69 31.89
C ASP A 632 -23.22 -14.53 32.90
N GLY A 633 -23.87 -15.64 33.25
CA GLY A 633 -24.97 -15.72 34.20
C GLY A 633 -26.34 -15.45 33.59
N THR A 634 -26.40 -15.29 32.28
CA THR A 634 -27.64 -15.02 31.56
C THR A 634 -28.12 -16.23 30.76
N VAL A 635 -29.43 -16.29 30.59
CA VAL A 635 -30.09 -17.07 29.54
C VAL A 635 -30.66 -16.09 28.53
N ARG A 636 -30.42 -16.34 27.24
CA ARG A 636 -31.01 -15.52 26.17
C ARG A 636 -31.96 -16.32 25.33
N ILE A 637 -33.09 -15.69 25.00
CA ILE A 637 -34.07 -16.20 24.05
C ILE A 637 -33.87 -15.46 22.74
N TRP A 638 -33.65 -16.22 21.68
CA TRP A 638 -33.37 -15.75 20.33
C TRP A 638 -34.52 -16.13 19.43
N ARG A 639 -34.85 -15.25 18.48
CA ARG A 639 -35.69 -15.61 17.36
C ARG A 639 -34.85 -16.38 16.33
N ALA A 640 -35.30 -17.55 15.95
CA ALA A 640 -34.53 -18.45 15.08
C ALA A 640 -34.44 -18.00 13.61
N THR A 641 -35.22 -17.01 13.18
CA THR A 641 -35.24 -16.52 11.80
C THR A 641 -34.09 -15.56 11.49
N ASP A 642 -33.75 -14.68 12.43
CA ASP A 642 -32.81 -13.57 12.24
C ASP A 642 -31.75 -13.49 13.36
N GLY A 643 -31.87 -14.31 14.41
CA GLY A 643 -30.95 -14.28 15.54
C GLY A 643 -31.15 -13.07 16.44
N ALA A 644 -32.28 -12.39 16.35
CA ALA A 644 -32.58 -11.27 17.24
C ALA A 644 -32.80 -11.77 18.68
N VAL A 645 -32.17 -11.10 19.65
CA VAL A 645 -32.43 -11.34 21.07
C VAL A 645 -33.80 -10.78 21.41
N GLU A 646 -34.73 -11.64 21.83
CA GLU A 646 -36.06 -11.24 22.29
C GLU A 646 -36.10 -11.03 23.79
N GLN A 647 -35.36 -11.84 24.54
CA GLN A 647 -35.32 -11.76 25.99
C GLN A 647 -33.92 -12.09 26.53
N VAL A 648 -33.52 -11.36 27.58
CA VAL A 648 -32.34 -11.68 28.39
C VAL A 648 -32.80 -11.89 29.83
N ILE A 649 -32.56 -13.08 30.35
CA ILE A 649 -32.92 -13.50 31.70
C ILE A 649 -31.63 -13.56 32.52
N ASP A 650 -31.50 -12.72 33.53
CA ASP A 650 -30.44 -12.86 34.54
C ASP A 650 -30.84 -13.98 35.50
N ALA A 651 -30.10 -15.09 35.45
CA ALA A 651 -30.44 -16.24 36.28
C ALA A 651 -30.14 -15.99 37.76
N GLY A 652 -29.28 -15.03 38.11
CA GLY A 652 -28.90 -14.71 39.50
C GLY A 652 -28.04 -15.75 40.22
N SER A 653 -27.59 -16.82 39.52
CA SER A 653 -26.80 -17.93 40.08
C SER A 653 -25.29 -17.84 39.85
N GLY A 654 -24.80 -16.76 39.21
CA GLY A 654 -23.53 -16.84 38.49
C GLY A 654 -23.69 -17.76 37.28
N TYR A 655 -22.76 -18.70 37.04
CA TYR A 655 -22.76 -19.51 35.81
C TYR A 655 -24.04 -20.34 35.63
N VAL A 656 -24.58 -20.35 34.41
CA VAL A 656 -25.71 -21.20 34.02
C VAL A 656 -25.19 -22.39 33.23
N HIS A 657 -25.35 -23.60 33.76
CA HIS A 657 -24.82 -24.84 33.15
C HIS A 657 -25.78 -25.49 32.17
N GLY A 658 -27.08 -25.26 32.33
CA GLY A 658 -28.08 -25.89 31.48
C GLY A 658 -29.40 -25.15 31.44
N VAL A 659 -30.16 -25.43 30.38
CA VAL A 659 -31.46 -24.84 30.11
C VAL A 659 -32.33 -25.86 29.38
N ALA A 660 -33.63 -25.88 29.68
CA ALA A 660 -34.60 -26.72 28.96
C ALA A 660 -35.97 -26.02 28.87
N TRP A 661 -36.64 -26.17 27.73
CA TRP A 661 -38.01 -25.70 27.51
C TRP A 661 -39.02 -26.66 28.13
N SER A 662 -40.11 -26.12 28.67
CA SER A 662 -41.30 -26.92 28.92
C SER A 662 -41.95 -27.36 27.60
N PRO A 663 -42.66 -28.51 27.57
CA PRO A 663 -43.26 -29.02 26.33
C PRO A 663 -44.26 -28.05 25.67
N ASP A 664 -44.91 -27.20 26.47
CA ASP A 664 -45.83 -26.16 25.99
C ASP A 664 -45.13 -24.90 25.44
N GLY A 665 -43.80 -24.82 25.52
CA GLY A 665 -43.00 -23.67 25.07
C GLY A 665 -43.17 -22.40 25.90
N ARG A 666 -43.86 -22.45 27.04
CA ARG A 666 -44.16 -21.24 27.84
C ARG A 666 -43.18 -20.97 28.97
N ARG A 667 -42.47 -22.00 29.42
CA ARG A 667 -41.55 -21.93 30.55
C ARG A 667 -40.17 -22.45 30.17
N LEU A 668 -39.16 -21.92 30.86
CA LEU A 668 -37.78 -22.38 30.79
C LEU A 668 -37.36 -22.83 32.19
N VAL A 669 -36.57 -23.89 32.29
CA VAL A 669 -35.85 -24.22 33.52
C VAL A 669 -34.36 -24.05 33.29
N THR A 670 -33.66 -23.49 34.29
CA THR A 670 -32.22 -23.25 34.24
C THR A 670 -31.51 -23.96 35.38
N ALA A 671 -30.33 -24.52 35.10
CA ALA A 671 -29.45 -25.15 36.08
C ALA A 671 -28.32 -24.17 36.50
N GLY A 672 -28.29 -23.79 37.77
CA GLY A 672 -27.34 -22.82 38.31
C GLY A 672 -26.09 -23.43 38.93
N HIS A 673 -25.01 -22.63 38.94
CA HIS A 673 -23.79 -22.91 39.69
C HIS A 673 -24.01 -22.85 41.21
N ASP A 674 -25.00 -22.10 41.69
CA ASP A 674 -25.37 -21.99 43.11
C ASP A 674 -26.09 -23.22 43.68
N GLY A 675 -26.22 -24.31 42.90
CA GLY A 675 -26.93 -25.52 43.31
C GLY A 675 -28.46 -25.40 43.24
N THR A 676 -28.99 -24.32 42.67
CA THR A 676 -30.43 -24.13 42.49
C THR A 676 -30.83 -24.28 41.02
N ALA A 677 -32.02 -24.84 40.78
CA ALA A 677 -32.67 -24.75 39.48
C ALA A 677 -33.80 -23.73 39.54
N ARG A 678 -34.00 -22.95 38.49
CA ARG A 678 -35.03 -21.88 38.46
C ARG A 678 -35.94 -22.06 37.25
N ILE A 679 -37.24 -21.92 37.45
CA ILE A 679 -38.25 -21.94 36.39
C ILE A 679 -38.65 -20.51 36.08
N TRP A 680 -38.65 -20.17 34.80
CA TRP A 680 -38.89 -18.83 34.27
C TRP A 680 -40.06 -18.85 33.30
N SER A 681 -40.80 -17.76 33.23
CA SER A 681 -41.72 -17.48 32.14
C SER A 681 -40.91 -17.03 30.91
N ALA A 682 -41.08 -17.72 29.78
CA ALA A 682 -40.38 -17.38 28.55
C ALA A 682 -40.86 -16.06 27.93
N ARG A 683 -42.07 -15.60 28.29
CA ARG A 683 -42.70 -14.41 27.71
C ARG A 683 -42.16 -13.10 28.27
N ASP A 684 -41.93 -13.05 29.58
CA ASP A 684 -41.54 -11.82 30.29
C ASP A 684 -40.25 -11.98 31.11
N GLY A 685 -39.65 -13.18 31.10
CA GLY A 685 -38.42 -13.48 31.84
C GLY A 685 -38.59 -13.47 33.36
N SER A 686 -39.83 -13.48 33.88
CA SER A 686 -40.08 -13.50 35.32
C SER A 686 -39.80 -14.88 35.92
N SER A 687 -39.24 -14.90 37.14
CA SER A 687 -39.01 -16.14 37.89
C SER A 687 -40.32 -16.66 38.45
N ALA A 688 -40.70 -17.88 38.05
CA ALA A 688 -41.92 -18.55 38.48
C ALA A 688 -41.69 -19.44 39.72
N ALA A 689 -40.55 -20.12 39.80
CA ALA A 689 -40.20 -20.99 40.92
C ALA A 689 -38.69 -21.17 41.07
N VAL A 690 -38.24 -21.45 42.30
CA VAL A 690 -36.85 -21.82 42.62
C VAL A 690 -36.86 -23.19 43.28
N LEU A 691 -36.16 -24.15 42.66
CA LEU A 691 -36.00 -25.53 43.10
C LEU A 691 -34.69 -25.62 43.91
N THR A 692 -34.81 -25.77 45.23
CA THR A 692 -33.68 -25.82 46.17
C THR A 692 -33.56 -27.20 46.80
N GLY A 693 -32.32 -27.73 46.86
CA GLY A 693 -32.05 -28.98 47.57
C GLY A 693 -30.72 -29.65 47.24
N HIS A 694 -30.12 -29.39 46.07
CA HIS A 694 -28.79 -29.92 45.74
C HIS A 694 -27.70 -29.24 46.56
N ASP A 695 -26.66 -30.02 46.91
CA ASP A 695 -25.53 -29.55 47.73
C ASP A 695 -24.33 -29.05 46.89
N ALA A 696 -24.43 -29.19 45.57
CA ALA A 696 -23.43 -28.76 44.60
C ALA A 696 -24.07 -28.30 43.29
N GLU A 697 -23.25 -27.76 42.38
CA GLU A 697 -23.68 -27.21 41.11
C GLU A 697 -24.51 -28.20 40.28
N ILE A 698 -25.61 -27.72 39.70
CA ILE A 698 -26.46 -28.51 38.80
C ILE A 698 -25.84 -28.46 37.40
N ARG A 699 -25.59 -29.61 36.77
CA ARG A 699 -24.96 -29.75 35.45
C ARG A 699 -25.95 -30.01 34.32
N GLY A 700 -27.04 -30.72 34.61
CA GLY A 700 -28.04 -31.10 33.62
C GLY A 700 -29.44 -30.85 34.15
N VAL A 701 -30.36 -30.50 33.24
CA VAL A 701 -31.78 -30.34 33.54
C VAL A 701 -32.61 -30.79 32.36
N ALA A 702 -33.75 -31.44 32.62
CA ALA A 702 -34.70 -31.89 31.61
C ALA A 702 -36.13 -31.79 32.11
N TRP A 703 -37.07 -31.50 31.21
CA TRP A 703 -38.50 -31.64 31.44
C TRP A 703 -38.98 -33.01 30.98
N SER A 704 -39.96 -33.57 31.68
CA SER A 704 -40.72 -34.71 31.17
C SER A 704 -41.56 -34.28 29.95
N PRO A 705 -41.81 -35.17 28.97
CA PRO A 705 -42.56 -34.84 27.77
C PRO A 705 -43.99 -34.34 28.03
N ASP A 706 -44.59 -34.73 29.15
CA ASP A 706 -45.92 -34.29 29.60
C ASP A 706 -45.87 -32.99 30.45
N GLY A 707 -44.68 -32.51 30.79
CA GLY A 707 -44.47 -31.29 31.56
C GLY A 707 -44.79 -31.39 33.05
N THR A 708 -45.02 -32.59 33.58
CA THR A 708 -45.40 -32.83 34.99
C THR A 708 -44.21 -32.98 35.93
N VAL A 709 -43.02 -33.29 35.41
CA VAL A 709 -41.81 -33.52 36.20
C VAL A 709 -40.62 -32.76 35.59
N VAL A 710 -39.79 -32.17 36.44
CA VAL A 710 -38.46 -31.66 36.08
C VAL A 710 -37.41 -32.55 36.74
N ALA A 711 -36.39 -32.95 35.98
CA ALA A 711 -35.23 -33.69 36.50
C ALA A 711 -33.99 -32.79 36.51
N THR A 712 -33.25 -32.80 37.61
CA THR A 712 -31.97 -32.07 37.77
C THR A 712 -30.85 -33.03 38.12
N ALA A 713 -29.72 -32.93 37.44
CA ALA A 713 -28.51 -33.73 37.66
C ALA A 713 -27.38 -32.85 38.20
N SER A 714 -26.75 -33.26 39.31
CA SER A 714 -25.77 -32.44 40.04
C SER A 714 -24.41 -33.11 40.23
N GLN A 715 -23.41 -32.28 40.52
CA GLN A 715 -22.10 -32.70 41.00
C GLN A 715 -22.15 -33.38 42.39
N ASP A 716 -23.26 -33.28 43.13
CA ASP A 716 -23.44 -34.00 44.40
C ASP A 716 -23.63 -35.52 44.22
N GLY A 717 -23.67 -36.01 42.98
CA GLY A 717 -23.84 -37.42 42.64
C GLY A 717 -25.29 -37.90 42.62
N THR A 718 -26.25 -36.98 42.77
CA THR A 718 -27.69 -37.29 42.77
C THR A 718 -28.40 -36.72 41.56
N VAL A 719 -29.51 -37.37 41.19
CA VAL A 719 -30.51 -36.81 40.29
C VAL A 719 -31.79 -36.59 41.08
N ARG A 720 -32.37 -35.39 41.02
CA ARG A 720 -33.60 -35.06 41.74
C ARG A 720 -34.74 -34.81 40.79
N LEU A 721 -35.92 -35.27 41.17
CA LEU A 721 -37.17 -35.05 40.46
C LEU A 721 -38.02 -34.04 41.22
N TRP A 722 -38.67 -33.15 40.48
CA TRP A 722 -39.42 -32.03 41.02
C TRP A 722 -40.78 -31.92 40.35
N ASP A 723 -41.78 -31.51 41.11
CA ASP A 723 -43.04 -31.02 40.58
C ASP A 723 -42.90 -29.54 40.23
N PRO A 724 -42.98 -29.15 38.94
CA PRO A 724 -42.78 -27.78 38.49
C PRO A 724 -43.95 -26.85 38.84
N ALA A 725 -45.11 -27.35 39.27
CA ALA A 725 -46.24 -26.55 39.72
C ALA A 725 -46.12 -26.15 41.19
N THR A 726 -45.60 -27.04 42.03
CA THR A 726 -45.47 -26.83 43.47
C THR A 726 -44.06 -26.48 43.92
N ALA A 727 -43.06 -26.63 43.04
CA ALA A 727 -41.64 -26.51 43.33
C ALA A 727 -41.14 -27.51 44.41
N GLN A 728 -41.90 -28.58 44.67
CA GLN A 728 -41.55 -29.60 45.64
C GLN A 728 -40.73 -30.70 44.99
N GLN A 729 -39.77 -31.23 45.75
CA GLN A 729 -39.00 -32.41 45.34
C GLN A 729 -39.87 -33.66 45.49
N THR A 730 -40.00 -34.45 44.43
CA THR A 730 -40.76 -35.71 44.43
C THR A 730 -39.88 -36.92 44.72
N ALA A 731 -38.64 -36.95 44.21
CA ALA A 731 -37.72 -38.07 44.43
C ALA A 731 -36.23 -37.66 44.37
N VAL A 732 -35.37 -38.50 44.97
CA VAL A 732 -33.91 -38.44 44.84
C VAL A 732 -33.42 -39.80 44.34
N LEU A 733 -32.84 -39.82 43.15
CA LEU A 733 -32.21 -40.99 42.55
C LEU A 733 -30.74 -41.01 42.94
N THR A 734 -30.33 -42.06 43.65
CA THR A 734 -28.96 -42.25 44.14
C THR A 734 -28.35 -43.51 43.52
N GLY A 735 -27.09 -43.43 43.12
CA GLY A 735 -26.38 -44.60 42.59
C GLY A 735 -25.15 -44.28 41.73
N HIS A 736 -25.04 -43.09 41.16
CA HIS A 736 -23.83 -42.68 40.44
C HIS A 736 -22.64 -42.49 41.39
N ASP A 737 -21.45 -42.93 40.96
CA ASP A 737 -20.19 -42.73 41.70
C ASP A 737 -19.45 -41.48 41.19
N GLY A 738 -19.81 -40.32 41.75
CA GLY A 738 -19.28 -39.02 41.35
C GLY A 738 -20.28 -38.19 40.54
N PHE A 739 -19.79 -37.24 39.74
CA PHE A 739 -20.63 -36.19 39.15
C PHE A 739 -21.61 -36.74 38.12
N VAL A 740 -22.87 -36.32 38.20
CA VAL A 740 -23.85 -36.58 37.14
C VAL A 740 -23.86 -35.40 36.17
N HIS A 741 -23.63 -35.68 34.88
CA HIS A 741 -23.48 -34.69 33.83
C HIS A 741 -24.71 -34.55 32.94
N GLY A 742 -25.29 -35.68 32.52
CA GLY A 742 -26.41 -35.72 31.58
C GLY A 742 -27.68 -36.29 32.20
N VAL A 743 -28.82 -35.78 31.77
CA VAL A 743 -30.16 -36.26 32.14
C VAL A 743 -31.11 -36.07 30.96
N ALA A 744 -31.87 -37.11 30.60
CA ALA A 744 -32.83 -37.06 29.50
C ALA A 744 -33.99 -38.04 29.71
N PHE A 745 -35.23 -37.55 29.59
CA PHE A 745 -36.41 -38.40 29.58
C PHE A 745 -36.58 -39.12 28.25
N ALA A 746 -37.07 -40.37 28.30
CA ALA A 746 -37.55 -41.05 27.11
C ALA A 746 -38.78 -40.32 26.55
N PRO A 747 -39.05 -40.39 25.23
CA PRO A 747 -40.21 -39.72 24.62
C PRO A 747 -41.56 -40.15 25.20
N ASP A 748 -41.63 -41.37 25.73
CA ASP A 748 -42.81 -41.94 26.42
C ASP A 748 -43.00 -41.41 27.85
N GLY A 749 -42.02 -40.70 28.41
CA GLY A 749 -42.02 -40.16 29.78
C GLY A 749 -41.84 -41.22 30.89
N SER A 750 -41.85 -42.51 30.57
CA SER A 750 -41.78 -43.60 31.54
C SER A 750 -40.37 -43.88 32.06
N ARG A 751 -39.36 -43.55 31.25
CA ARG A 751 -37.95 -43.84 31.53
C ARG A 751 -37.10 -42.57 31.57
N LEU A 752 -36.08 -42.57 32.42
CA LEU A 752 -35.08 -41.52 32.54
C LEU A 752 -33.68 -42.09 32.33
N ALA A 753 -32.90 -41.48 31.44
CA ALA A 753 -31.48 -41.80 31.25
C ALA A 753 -30.61 -40.77 31.96
N THR A 754 -29.59 -41.23 32.68
CA THR A 754 -28.63 -40.38 33.40
C THR A 754 -27.20 -40.82 33.09
N SER A 755 -26.28 -39.87 32.98
CA SER A 755 -24.87 -40.16 32.64
C SER A 755 -23.92 -39.38 33.53
N GLY A 756 -22.76 -39.96 33.85
CA GLY A 756 -21.86 -39.38 34.84
C GLY A 756 -20.37 -39.68 34.65
N ARG A 757 -19.61 -39.23 35.65
CA ARG A 757 -18.15 -39.42 35.77
C ARG A 757 -17.74 -40.87 36.00
N ASP A 758 -18.66 -41.68 36.49
CA ASP A 758 -18.54 -43.14 36.68
C ASP A 758 -18.53 -43.94 35.38
N ARG A 759 -18.53 -43.27 34.21
CA ARG A 759 -18.38 -43.85 32.86
C ARG A 759 -19.56 -44.71 32.41
N VAL A 760 -20.66 -44.68 33.16
CA VAL A 760 -21.86 -45.47 32.86
C VAL A 760 -23.06 -44.58 32.52
N VAL A 761 -23.98 -45.15 31.78
CA VAL A 761 -25.32 -44.59 31.59
C VAL A 761 -26.31 -45.46 32.37
N ARG A 762 -27.15 -44.83 33.19
CA ARG A 762 -28.17 -45.51 34.00
C ARG A 762 -29.55 -45.21 33.46
N ILE A 763 -30.41 -46.22 33.44
CA ILE A 763 -31.82 -46.11 33.03
C ILE A 763 -32.69 -46.32 34.26
N TRP A 764 -33.58 -45.38 34.53
CA TRP A 764 -34.47 -45.38 35.68
C TRP A 764 -35.93 -45.43 35.24
N ASP A 765 -36.76 -46.05 36.06
CA ASP A 765 -38.20 -45.92 35.98
C ASP A 765 -38.65 -44.62 36.65
N VAL A 766 -39.45 -43.82 35.97
CA VAL A 766 -39.90 -42.51 36.47
C VAL A 766 -41.02 -42.64 37.50
N ALA A 767 -41.87 -43.67 37.40
CA ALA A 767 -43.02 -43.86 38.29
C ALA A 767 -42.59 -44.49 39.62
N ASP A 768 -41.74 -45.52 39.56
CA ASP A 768 -41.27 -46.28 40.72
C ASP A 768 -39.95 -45.75 41.29
N HIS A 769 -39.27 -44.85 40.57
CA HIS A 769 -37.96 -44.29 40.93
C HIS A 769 -36.87 -45.37 41.13
N THR A 770 -37.00 -46.49 40.42
CA THR A 770 -36.08 -47.63 40.50
C THR A 770 -35.10 -47.68 39.34
N LEU A 771 -33.93 -48.29 39.54
CA LEU A 771 -32.93 -48.51 38.48
C LEU A 771 -33.34 -49.72 37.63
N LEU A 772 -33.57 -49.50 36.33
CA LEU A 772 -33.94 -50.54 35.36
C LEU A 772 -32.71 -51.21 34.75
N GLY A 773 -31.61 -50.47 34.54
CA GLY A 773 -30.40 -51.02 33.93
C GLY A 773 -29.22 -50.06 33.90
N VAL A 774 -28.03 -50.63 33.68
CA VAL A 774 -26.76 -49.90 33.53
C VAL A 774 -26.15 -50.29 32.19
N LEU A 775 -25.80 -49.29 31.39
CA LEU A 775 -25.14 -49.45 30.10
C LEU A 775 -23.64 -49.16 30.29
N GLU A 776 -22.84 -50.20 30.21
CA GLU A 776 -21.39 -50.16 30.41
C GLU A 776 -20.65 -50.27 29.07
N GLY A 777 -19.60 -49.46 28.88
CA GLY A 777 -18.72 -49.59 27.71
C GLY A 777 -17.87 -48.36 27.39
N HIS A 778 -18.27 -47.17 27.85
CA HIS A 778 -17.41 -45.98 27.73
C HIS A 778 -16.14 -46.13 28.58
N GLN A 779 -15.01 -45.63 28.06
CA GLN A 779 -13.70 -45.75 28.72
C GLN A 779 -13.37 -44.55 29.62
N GLU A 780 -14.08 -43.45 29.44
CA GLU A 780 -13.98 -42.23 30.23
C GLU A 780 -15.38 -41.66 30.54
N LEU A 781 -15.44 -40.52 31.23
CA LEU A 781 -16.72 -39.94 31.66
C LEU A 781 -17.70 -39.75 30.50
N VAL A 782 -18.98 -39.97 30.79
CA VAL A 782 -20.08 -39.81 29.83
C VAL A 782 -20.77 -38.48 30.08
N ARG A 783 -20.68 -37.58 29.11
CA ARG A 783 -21.05 -36.19 29.28
C ARG A 783 -22.53 -35.93 29.00
N THR A 784 -23.11 -36.64 28.03
CA THR A 784 -24.49 -36.42 27.61
C THR A 784 -25.14 -37.71 27.12
N VAL A 785 -26.47 -37.70 27.11
CA VAL A 785 -27.34 -38.77 26.65
C VAL A 785 -28.53 -38.18 25.92
N ALA A 786 -28.99 -38.83 24.86
CA ALA A 786 -30.14 -38.42 24.07
C ALA A 786 -30.92 -39.63 23.56
N TRP A 787 -32.24 -39.61 23.71
CA TRP A 787 -33.12 -40.67 23.22
C TRP A 787 -33.45 -40.49 21.75
N SER A 788 -33.55 -41.61 21.03
CA SER A 788 -34.19 -41.63 19.71
C SER A 788 -35.67 -41.25 19.82
N PRO A 789 -36.29 -40.64 18.78
CA PRO A 789 -37.69 -40.25 18.80
C PRO A 789 -38.66 -41.41 19.09
N GLY A 790 -38.30 -42.64 18.70
CA GLY A 790 -39.07 -43.85 18.98
C GLY A 790 -38.81 -44.47 20.36
N GLY A 791 -37.86 -43.96 21.16
CA GLY A 791 -37.57 -44.42 22.52
C GLY A 791 -36.92 -45.81 22.63
N GLN A 792 -36.52 -46.43 21.52
CA GLN A 792 -35.88 -47.75 21.50
C GLN A 792 -34.36 -47.66 21.61
N LEU A 793 -33.78 -46.67 20.93
CA LEU A 793 -32.34 -46.42 20.93
C LEU A 793 -32.00 -45.21 21.82
N LEU A 794 -30.82 -45.26 22.42
CA LEU A 794 -30.21 -44.16 23.18
C LEU A 794 -28.83 -43.85 22.61
N ALA A 795 -28.51 -42.58 22.39
CA ALA A 795 -27.16 -42.15 22.07
C ALA A 795 -26.47 -41.59 23.31
N SER A 796 -25.21 -41.93 23.52
CA SER A 796 -24.35 -41.33 24.55
C SER A 796 -23.03 -40.89 23.95
N ALA A 797 -22.47 -39.81 24.51
CA ALA A 797 -21.18 -39.29 24.11
C ALA A 797 -20.32 -38.94 25.32
N GLY A 798 -19.02 -39.20 25.20
CA GLY A 798 -18.10 -39.11 26.31
C GLY A 798 -16.70 -38.62 25.92
N TYR A 799 -15.85 -38.54 26.93
CA TYR A 799 -14.46 -38.11 26.81
C TYR A 799 -13.53 -39.21 26.27
N ASP A 800 -14.09 -40.36 25.89
CA ASP A 800 -13.37 -41.42 25.19
C ASP A 800 -13.37 -41.25 23.67
N HIS A 801 -13.77 -40.08 23.17
CA HIS A 801 -13.84 -39.73 21.75
C HIS A 801 -14.88 -40.55 20.95
N THR A 802 -15.81 -41.23 21.62
CA THR A 802 -16.83 -42.06 20.96
C THR A 802 -18.24 -41.56 21.18
N ILE A 803 -19.05 -41.74 20.14
CA ILE A 803 -20.51 -41.73 20.23
C ILE A 803 -20.96 -43.19 20.22
N ARG A 804 -21.78 -43.58 21.20
CA ARG A 804 -22.33 -44.94 21.28
C ARG A 804 -23.83 -44.88 21.13
N VAL A 805 -24.37 -45.74 20.27
CA VAL A 805 -25.81 -45.98 20.14
C VAL A 805 -26.12 -47.31 20.83
N TRP A 806 -27.09 -47.28 21.73
CA TRP A 806 -27.49 -48.41 22.57
C TRP A 806 -28.90 -48.85 22.23
N ASP A 807 -29.09 -50.15 22.14
CA ASP A 807 -30.41 -50.75 22.27
C ASP A 807 -30.70 -50.89 23.78
N VAL A 808 -31.69 -50.14 24.26
CA VAL A 808 -31.98 -50.07 25.69
C VAL A 808 -32.64 -51.34 26.20
N ALA A 809 -33.44 -52.02 25.37
CA ALA A 809 -34.09 -53.28 25.76
C ALA A 809 -33.07 -54.42 25.84
N ALA A 810 -32.10 -54.44 24.92
CA ALA A 810 -31.04 -55.45 24.90
C ALA A 810 -29.86 -55.11 25.82
N GLY A 811 -29.73 -53.86 26.30
CA GLY A 811 -28.66 -53.43 27.19
C GLY A 811 -27.26 -53.42 26.55
N ARG A 812 -27.17 -53.31 25.21
CA ARG A 812 -25.88 -53.38 24.48
C ARG A 812 -25.75 -52.28 23.43
N ALA A 813 -24.51 -51.89 23.14
CA ALA A 813 -24.20 -50.97 22.06
C ALA A 813 -24.43 -51.65 20.69
N THR A 814 -25.18 -51.00 19.81
CA THR A 814 -25.40 -51.43 18.42
C THR A 814 -24.39 -50.78 17.47
N LEU A 815 -23.95 -49.57 17.78
CA LEU A 815 -22.99 -48.82 17.00
C LEU A 815 -22.03 -48.05 17.93
N ALA A 816 -20.75 -48.03 17.55
CA ALA A 816 -19.73 -47.20 18.18
C ALA A 816 -19.06 -46.38 17.08
N ILE A 817 -19.35 -45.08 17.06
CA ILE A 817 -18.81 -44.14 16.08
C ILE A 817 -17.57 -43.49 16.72
N PRO A 818 -16.36 -43.72 16.20
CA PRO A 818 -15.20 -42.93 16.57
C PRO A 818 -15.37 -41.53 15.97
N ALA A 819 -15.76 -40.56 16.79
CA ALA A 819 -15.79 -39.16 16.40
C ALA A 819 -14.34 -38.66 16.36
N ALA A 820 -13.60 -39.07 15.34
CA ALA A 820 -12.16 -38.84 15.24
C ALA A 820 -11.86 -37.33 15.20
N LYS A 821 -11.20 -36.82 16.25
CA LYS A 821 -10.23 -35.69 16.31
C LYS A 821 -10.12 -35.10 17.73
N ASP A 822 -11.15 -35.18 18.59
CA ASP A 822 -11.10 -34.69 19.99
C ASP A 822 -12.30 -35.17 20.85
N LEU A 823 -12.45 -34.68 22.08
CA LEU A 823 -13.51 -35.04 23.04
C LEU A 823 -14.90 -34.65 22.51
N VAL A 824 -15.88 -35.56 22.63
CA VAL A 824 -17.27 -35.25 22.25
C VAL A 824 -17.98 -34.59 23.43
N GLN A 825 -18.40 -33.34 23.23
CA GLN A 825 -19.03 -32.50 24.26
C GLN A 825 -20.54 -32.71 24.34
N SER A 826 -21.21 -32.97 23.22
CA SER A 826 -22.65 -33.20 23.16
C SER A 826 -23.06 -34.11 21.99
N VAL A 827 -24.22 -34.74 22.09
CA VAL A 827 -24.86 -35.59 21.09
C VAL A 827 -26.37 -35.45 21.19
N THR A 828 -27.05 -35.43 20.05
CA THR A 828 -28.51 -35.34 19.96
C THR A 828 -29.03 -36.09 18.74
N TRP A 829 -30.27 -36.58 18.82
CA TRP A 829 -30.97 -37.25 17.73
C TRP A 829 -31.73 -36.26 16.87
N ALA A 830 -31.70 -36.47 15.56
CA ALA A 830 -32.62 -35.79 14.66
C ALA A 830 -34.06 -36.28 14.92
N PRO A 831 -35.09 -35.43 14.72
CA PRO A 831 -36.49 -35.81 14.88
C PRO A 831 -36.93 -36.95 13.96
N ASP A 832 -36.23 -37.16 12.84
CA ASP A 832 -36.47 -38.25 11.89
C ASP A 832 -35.99 -39.63 12.40
N GLY A 833 -35.15 -39.67 13.45
CA GLY A 833 -34.59 -40.91 14.00
C GLY A 833 -33.53 -41.60 13.13
N THR A 834 -33.13 -40.98 12.02
CA THR A 834 -32.14 -41.52 11.07
C THR A 834 -30.77 -40.85 11.19
N ARG A 835 -30.71 -39.64 11.75
CA ARG A 835 -29.48 -38.84 11.88
C ARG A 835 -29.14 -38.54 13.34
N LEU A 836 -27.84 -38.40 13.59
CA LEU A 836 -27.27 -37.92 14.86
C LEU A 836 -26.48 -36.65 14.63
N ALA A 837 -26.48 -35.71 15.58
CA ALA A 837 -25.56 -34.59 15.58
C ALA A 837 -24.68 -34.62 16.83
N SER A 838 -23.40 -34.27 16.68
CA SER A 838 -22.43 -34.22 17.78
C SER A 838 -21.66 -32.90 17.79
N ALA A 839 -21.35 -32.39 18.97
CA ALA A 839 -20.44 -31.26 19.19
C ALA A 839 -19.13 -31.77 19.79
N ALA A 840 -17.99 -31.26 19.31
CA ALA A 840 -16.68 -31.74 19.73
C ALA A 840 -15.70 -30.60 20.12
N SER A 841 -14.63 -30.99 20.81
CA SER A 841 -13.54 -30.12 21.24
C SER A 841 -12.62 -29.65 20.13
N ASP A 842 -12.67 -30.28 18.94
CA ASP A 842 -11.95 -29.88 17.73
C ASP A 842 -12.57 -28.66 17.02
N CYS A 843 -13.43 -27.91 17.73
CA CYS A 843 -14.18 -26.77 17.22
C CYS A 843 -15.23 -27.10 16.13
N THR A 844 -15.55 -28.39 15.92
CA THR A 844 -16.53 -28.80 14.92
C THR A 844 -17.81 -29.36 15.54
N ALA A 845 -18.91 -29.21 14.80
CA ALA A 845 -20.10 -30.05 14.98
C ALA A 845 -20.26 -30.95 13.76
N ARG A 846 -20.74 -32.18 13.95
CA ARG A 846 -20.86 -33.16 12.86
C ARG A 846 -22.20 -33.86 12.88
N VAL A 847 -22.69 -34.20 11.70
CA VAL A 847 -23.92 -34.95 11.47
C VAL A 847 -23.55 -36.32 10.94
N TRP A 848 -24.13 -37.35 11.53
CA TRP A 848 -23.85 -38.76 11.25
C TRP A 848 -25.13 -39.47 10.81
N ASP A 849 -24.98 -40.45 9.93
CA ASP A 849 -26.01 -41.43 9.68
C ASP A 849 -26.05 -42.41 10.86
N ALA A 850 -27.22 -42.56 11.49
CA ALA A 850 -27.36 -43.33 12.72
C ALA A 850 -27.33 -44.85 12.49
N ALA A 851 -27.53 -45.32 11.26
CA ALA A 851 -27.54 -46.74 10.93
C ALA A 851 -26.13 -47.25 10.58
N THR A 852 -25.38 -46.48 9.80
CA THR A 852 -24.06 -46.84 9.27
C THR A 852 -22.91 -46.26 10.08
N GLY A 853 -23.12 -45.12 10.75
CA GLY A 853 -22.06 -44.37 11.42
C GLY A 853 -21.22 -43.49 10.49
N PHE A 854 -21.61 -43.33 9.22
CA PHE A 854 -20.90 -42.45 8.30
C PHE A 854 -21.14 -40.97 8.61
N GLU A 855 -20.09 -40.17 8.44
CA GLU A 855 -20.17 -38.72 8.53
C GLU A 855 -20.91 -38.16 7.30
N LEU A 856 -22.04 -37.48 7.53
CA LEU A 856 -22.84 -36.85 6.49
C LEU A 856 -22.37 -35.41 6.23
N VAL A 857 -22.13 -34.65 7.31
CA VAL A 857 -21.76 -33.22 7.25
C VAL A 857 -20.86 -32.87 8.43
N ALA A 858 -19.77 -32.16 8.18
CA ALA A 858 -19.00 -31.44 9.20
C ALA A 858 -19.29 -29.93 9.10
N LEU A 859 -19.60 -29.32 10.24
CA LEU A 859 -19.93 -27.91 10.42
C LEU A 859 -18.73 -27.21 11.05
N HIS A 860 -18.00 -26.48 10.21
CA HIS A 860 -16.83 -25.67 10.60
C HIS A 860 -17.22 -24.19 10.73
N GLY A 861 -16.62 -23.50 11.69
CA GLY A 861 -16.79 -22.06 11.88
C GLY A 861 -16.58 -21.58 13.32
N HIS A 862 -16.73 -22.45 14.33
CA HIS A 862 -16.37 -22.08 15.70
C HIS A 862 -14.86 -21.95 15.86
N HIS A 863 -14.42 -20.95 16.63
CA HIS A 863 -13.01 -20.69 16.91
C HIS A 863 -12.56 -21.28 18.25
N SER A 864 -13.45 -22.02 18.91
CA SER A 864 -13.18 -22.71 20.16
C SER A 864 -14.11 -23.92 20.29
N VAL A 865 -13.92 -24.70 21.36
CA VAL A 865 -14.66 -25.92 21.67
C VAL A 865 -16.17 -25.69 21.53
N VAL A 866 -16.83 -26.52 20.70
CA VAL A 866 -18.30 -26.54 20.58
C VAL A 866 -18.84 -27.32 21.77
N ARG A 867 -19.64 -26.66 22.59
CA ARG A 867 -20.10 -27.19 23.89
C ARG A 867 -21.38 -27.98 23.78
N ASP A 868 -22.27 -27.58 22.87
CA ASP A 868 -23.58 -28.20 22.71
C ASP A 868 -24.12 -28.07 21.29
N VAL A 869 -25.04 -28.96 20.95
CA VAL A 869 -25.70 -29.03 19.64
C VAL A 869 -27.17 -29.47 19.82
N ALA A 870 -28.08 -28.82 19.09
CA ALA A 870 -29.52 -29.12 19.14
C ALA A 870 -30.18 -29.05 17.76
N TRP A 871 -31.02 -30.04 17.45
CA TRP A 871 -31.86 -30.05 16.24
C TRP A 871 -33.09 -29.18 16.40
N SER A 872 -33.48 -28.50 15.34
CA SER A 872 -34.80 -27.91 15.23
C SER A 872 -35.88 -29.00 15.19
N PRO A 873 -37.12 -28.73 15.65
CA PRO A 873 -38.20 -29.72 15.67
C PRO A 873 -38.56 -30.31 14.30
N ASP A 874 -38.32 -29.54 13.22
CA ASP A 874 -38.54 -29.97 11.83
C ASP A 874 -37.37 -30.81 11.25
N GLY A 875 -36.24 -30.92 11.95
CA GLY A 875 -35.05 -31.63 11.48
C GLY A 875 -34.30 -30.96 10.32
N ALA A 876 -34.65 -29.72 9.96
CA ALA A 876 -34.02 -28.98 8.87
C ALA A 876 -32.79 -28.18 9.32
N ARG A 877 -32.76 -27.73 10.58
CA ARG A 877 -31.73 -26.85 11.13
C ARG A 877 -31.05 -27.44 12.36
N ILE A 878 -29.83 -27.01 12.61
CA ILE A 878 -29.06 -27.30 13.82
C ILE A 878 -28.65 -25.99 14.47
N ALA A 879 -28.69 -25.91 15.79
CA ALA A 879 -28.06 -24.85 16.56
C ALA A 879 -26.84 -25.39 17.30
N THR A 880 -25.73 -24.67 17.27
CA THR A 880 -24.51 -24.97 18.03
C THR A 880 -24.11 -23.78 18.88
N VAL A 881 -23.41 -24.05 19.98
CA VAL A 881 -22.86 -23.03 20.87
C VAL A 881 -21.46 -23.41 21.32
N ALA A 882 -20.59 -22.43 21.53
CA ALA A 882 -19.18 -22.67 21.80
C ALA A 882 -18.57 -21.77 22.88
N ASN A 883 -17.31 -22.07 23.19
CA ASN A 883 -16.49 -21.34 24.15
C ASN A 883 -16.10 -19.92 23.70
N ASP A 884 -16.22 -19.62 22.42
CA ASP A 884 -15.96 -18.28 21.85
C ASP A 884 -17.07 -17.26 22.18
N GLY A 885 -18.10 -17.67 22.91
CA GLY A 885 -19.24 -16.81 23.26
C GLY A 885 -20.27 -16.66 22.15
N SER A 886 -20.12 -17.40 21.05
CA SER A 886 -21.05 -17.41 19.92
C SER A 886 -21.97 -18.64 19.94
N GLY A 887 -23.19 -18.44 19.47
CA GLY A 887 -24.02 -19.51 18.93
C GLY A 887 -24.18 -19.35 17.42
N ARG A 888 -24.49 -20.44 16.73
CA ARG A 888 -24.74 -20.45 15.28
C ARG A 888 -25.93 -21.35 14.96
N ILE A 889 -26.75 -20.93 14.01
CA ILE A 889 -27.75 -21.77 13.37
C ILE A 889 -27.23 -22.17 11.99
N TRP A 890 -27.28 -23.47 11.74
CA TRP A 890 -26.90 -24.13 10.51
C TRP A 890 -28.16 -24.64 9.83
N ASP A 891 -28.20 -24.46 8.53
CA ASP A 891 -29.25 -25.04 7.71
C ASP A 891 -28.68 -26.26 6.98
N LEU A 892 -29.39 -27.38 7.05
CA LEU A 892 -29.01 -28.62 6.40
C LEU A 892 -29.81 -28.89 5.14
N MET A 893 -30.86 -28.11 4.87
CA MET A 893 -31.81 -28.37 3.78
C MET A 893 -32.10 -27.06 3.04
N ARG A 894 -31.18 -26.63 2.16
CA ARG A 894 -31.39 -25.46 1.28
C ARG A 894 -31.50 -25.85 -0.20
N PRO A 895 -32.43 -25.24 -0.96
CA PRO A 895 -32.52 -25.44 -2.41
C PRO A 895 -31.28 -24.97 -3.17
N ASP A 896 -30.58 -23.96 -2.66
CA ASP A 896 -29.45 -23.29 -3.32
C ASP A 896 -28.07 -23.70 -2.82
N ASP A 897 -27.99 -24.69 -1.91
CA ASP A 897 -26.70 -25.20 -1.44
C ASP A 897 -26.20 -26.30 -2.39
N VAL A 898 -24.88 -26.41 -2.50
CA VAL A 898 -24.26 -27.41 -3.37
C VAL A 898 -24.54 -28.80 -2.79
N VAL A 899 -25.25 -29.62 -3.55
CA VAL A 899 -25.49 -31.02 -3.18
C VAL A 899 -24.24 -31.80 -3.57
N VAL A 900 -23.52 -32.33 -2.57
CA VAL A 900 -22.32 -33.16 -2.78
C VAL A 900 -22.70 -34.63 -2.67
N LEU A 901 -22.59 -35.35 -3.78
CA LEU A 901 -22.83 -36.77 -3.89
C LEU A 901 -21.53 -37.50 -3.59
N ARG A 902 -21.48 -38.22 -2.48
CA ARG A 902 -20.34 -39.04 -2.05
C ARG A 902 -20.75 -40.50 -2.02
N GLY A 903 -19.84 -41.38 -2.48
CA GLY A 903 -20.04 -42.82 -2.36
C GLY A 903 -19.26 -43.66 -3.37
N HIS A 904 -18.82 -43.09 -4.50
CA HIS A 904 -17.92 -43.77 -5.43
C HIS A 904 -16.54 -43.99 -4.79
N GLU A 905 -15.89 -45.10 -5.13
CA GLU A 905 -14.58 -45.47 -4.57
C GLU A 905 -13.40 -45.02 -5.45
N ALA A 906 -13.71 -44.52 -6.66
CA ALA A 906 -12.75 -43.99 -7.62
C ALA A 906 -13.31 -42.70 -8.27
N LEU A 907 -12.54 -42.10 -9.17
CA LEU A 907 -12.96 -40.89 -9.88
C LEU A 907 -14.28 -41.10 -10.63
N VAL A 908 -15.07 -40.04 -10.75
CA VAL A 908 -16.32 -40.04 -11.50
C VAL A 908 -16.06 -39.38 -12.86
N GLU A 909 -16.30 -40.12 -13.94
CA GLU A 909 -15.95 -39.73 -15.30
C GLU A 909 -17.06 -38.92 -15.97
N ALA A 910 -18.32 -39.36 -15.83
CA ALA A 910 -19.47 -38.71 -16.47
C ALA A 910 -20.65 -38.57 -15.50
N ALA A 911 -21.45 -37.51 -15.71
CA ALA A 911 -22.72 -37.31 -15.03
C ALA A 911 -23.80 -36.88 -16.03
N ALA A 912 -25.00 -37.45 -15.90
CA ALA A 912 -26.14 -37.12 -16.77
C ALA A 912 -27.43 -36.97 -15.97
N TRP A 913 -28.19 -35.93 -16.30
CA TRP A 913 -29.50 -35.67 -15.71
C TRP A 913 -30.58 -36.55 -16.34
N SER A 914 -31.53 -36.98 -15.51
CA SER A 914 -32.79 -37.50 -16.04
C SER A 914 -33.57 -36.36 -16.73
N PRO A 915 -34.35 -36.66 -17.79
CA PRO A 915 -35.16 -35.66 -18.50
C PRO A 915 -36.15 -34.88 -17.63
N ASP A 916 -36.57 -35.46 -16.50
CA ASP A 916 -37.45 -34.81 -15.52
C ASP A 916 -36.69 -33.91 -14.50
N GLY A 917 -35.35 -33.88 -14.54
CA GLY A 917 -34.49 -33.11 -13.65
C GLY A 917 -34.48 -33.57 -12.19
N ARG A 918 -35.07 -34.73 -11.88
CA ARG A 918 -35.19 -35.23 -10.50
C ARG A 918 -34.05 -36.16 -10.08
N ARG A 919 -33.45 -36.85 -11.04
CA ARG A 919 -32.40 -37.84 -10.81
C ARG A 919 -31.14 -37.46 -11.56
N LEU A 920 -30.02 -37.91 -11.02
CA LEU A 920 -28.71 -37.82 -11.67
C LEU A 920 -28.14 -39.22 -11.77
N SER A 921 -27.56 -39.58 -12.91
CA SER A 921 -26.76 -40.80 -13.03
C SER A 921 -25.28 -40.44 -13.16
N THR A 922 -24.43 -41.24 -12.55
CA THR A 922 -22.97 -41.04 -12.57
C THR A 922 -22.28 -42.31 -13.04
N ALA A 923 -21.21 -42.16 -13.82
CA ALA A 923 -20.34 -43.25 -14.26
C ALA A 923 -18.95 -43.10 -13.64
N SER A 924 -18.36 -44.18 -13.14
CA SER A 924 -17.10 -44.13 -12.39
C SER A 924 -16.10 -45.20 -12.82
N PHE A 925 -14.84 -44.91 -12.52
CA PHE A 925 -13.73 -45.85 -12.60
C PHE A 925 -13.79 -46.98 -11.58
N ASP A 926 -14.72 -46.94 -10.61
CA ASP A 926 -15.00 -48.05 -9.70
C ASP A 926 -15.79 -49.20 -10.35
N CYS A 927 -15.93 -49.15 -11.69
CA CYS A 927 -16.67 -50.12 -12.51
C CYS A 927 -18.19 -50.10 -12.27
N THR A 928 -18.71 -49.10 -11.55
CA THR A 928 -20.15 -48.92 -11.31
C THR A 928 -20.67 -47.64 -11.94
N ALA A 929 -21.96 -47.66 -12.26
CA ALA A 929 -22.73 -46.43 -12.40
C ALA A 929 -23.73 -46.33 -11.24
N ARG A 930 -24.09 -45.12 -10.81
CA ARG A 930 -25.04 -44.92 -9.70
C ARG A 930 -26.12 -43.93 -10.09
N VAL A 931 -27.32 -44.14 -9.55
CA VAL A 931 -28.47 -43.25 -9.73
C VAL A 931 -28.77 -42.56 -8.41
N TRP A 932 -28.91 -41.25 -8.43
CA TRP A 932 -29.05 -40.39 -7.26
C TRP A 932 -30.37 -39.62 -7.32
N ASP A 933 -30.96 -39.37 -6.16
CA ASP A 933 -31.95 -38.30 -6.00
C ASP A 933 -31.19 -36.97 -5.99
N ALA A 934 -31.40 -36.14 -7.00
CA ALA A 934 -30.64 -34.91 -7.20
C ALA A 934 -31.00 -33.80 -6.21
N GLN A 935 -32.10 -33.94 -5.46
CA GLN A 935 -32.51 -32.99 -4.44
C GLN A 935 -31.99 -33.38 -3.05
N ARG A 936 -32.04 -34.68 -2.73
CA ARG A 936 -31.63 -35.21 -1.42
C ARG A 936 -30.15 -35.58 -1.34
N GLY A 937 -29.52 -35.83 -2.49
CA GLY A 937 -28.16 -36.33 -2.58
C GLY A 937 -27.97 -37.78 -2.13
N THR A 938 -29.06 -38.51 -1.93
CA THR A 938 -29.06 -39.94 -1.58
C THR A 938 -28.95 -40.79 -2.84
N TRP A 939 -28.07 -41.80 -2.87
CA TRP A 939 -28.08 -42.76 -3.97
C TRP A 939 -29.28 -43.72 -3.85
N LEU A 940 -29.96 -43.93 -4.96
CA LEU A 940 -31.15 -44.78 -5.10
C LEU A 940 -30.78 -46.19 -5.55
N HIS A 941 -29.89 -46.30 -6.53
CA HIS A 941 -29.50 -47.56 -7.14
C HIS A 941 -28.01 -47.57 -7.49
N THR A 942 -27.36 -48.72 -7.30
CA THR A 942 -26.03 -49.03 -7.87
C THR A 942 -26.23 -49.96 -9.05
N LEU A 943 -25.74 -49.55 -10.22
CA LEU A 943 -25.81 -50.30 -11.48
C LEU A 943 -24.54 -51.15 -11.61
N GLU A 944 -24.54 -52.31 -10.96
CA GLU A 944 -23.40 -53.22 -10.92
C GLU A 944 -23.44 -54.24 -12.06
N GLY A 945 -22.31 -54.42 -12.75
CA GLY A 945 -22.16 -55.49 -13.74
C GLY A 945 -21.05 -55.31 -14.76
N HIS A 946 -20.58 -54.07 -15.00
CA HIS A 946 -19.39 -53.82 -15.81
C HIS A 946 -18.13 -54.39 -15.14
N GLN A 947 -17.16 -54.80 -15.96
CA GLN A 947 -15.92 -55.44 -15.47
C GLN A 947 -14.71 -54.50 -15.47
N ASP A 948 -14.81 -53.40 -16.20
CA ASP A 948 -13.80 -52.35 -16.33
C ASP A 948 -14.48 -50.97 -16.12
N PRO A 949 -13.71 -49.87 -15.96
CA PRO A 949 -14.25 -48.53 -15.76
C PRO A 949 -15.41 -48.15 -16.69
N VAL A 950 -16.45 -47.56 -16.11
CA VAL A 950 -17.57 -46.99 -16.86
C VAL A 950 -17.19 -45.57 -17.26
N ARG A 951 -17.18 -45.30 -18.57
CA ARG A 951 -16.70 -44.04 -19.14
C ARG A 951 -17.81 -43.00 -19.27
N ASP A 952 -19.00 -43.44 -19.66
CA ASP A 952 -20.09 -42.53 -19.96
C ASP A 952 -21.46 -43.14 -19.63
N VAL A 953 -22.45 -42.26 -19.43
CA VAL A 953 -23.82 -42.60 -19.06
C VAL A 953 -24.82 -41.64 -19.70
N ALA A 954 -25.89 -42.18 -20.28
CA ALA A 954 -26.94 -41.38 -20.92
C ALA A 954 -28.34 -41.91 -20.61
N TRP A 955 -29.30 -40.98 -20.47
CA TRP A 955 -30.70 -41.28 -20.23
C TRP A 955 -31.49 -41.38 -21.52
N SER A 956 -32.46 -42.30 -21.57
CA SER A 956 -33.49 -42.24 -22.60
C SER A 956 -34.39 -41.00 -22.40
N PRO A 957 -34.90 -40.37 -23.47
CA PRO A 957 -35.73 -39.16 -23.37
C PRO A 957 -37.02 -39.34 -22.54
N ASP A 958 -37.50 -40.57 -22.40
CA ASP A 958 -38.66 -40.94 -21.59
C ASP A 958 -38.33 -41.27 -20.12
N ALA A 959 -37.06 -41.10 -19.71
CA ALA A 959 -36.52 -41.39 -18.38
C ALA A 959 -36.68 -42.84 -17.88
N ARG A 960 -37.01 -43.80 -18.76
CA ARG A 960 -37.22 -45.20 -18.39
C ARG A 960 -35.94 -46.03 -18.38
N PHE A 961 -34.98 -45.68 -19.23
CA PHE A 961 -33.77 -46.44 -19.44
C PHE A 961 -32.52 -45.58 -19.23
N ILE A 962 -31.45 -46.23 -18.79
CA ILE A 962 -30.11 -45.66 -18.69
C ILE A 962 -29.20 -46.52 -19.55
N ALA A 963 -28.41 -45.91 -20.42
CA ALA A 963 -27.35 -46.58 -21.17
C ALA A 963 -25.99 -46.24 -20.55
N THR A 964 -25.13 -47.23 -20.39
CA THR A 964 -23.75 -47.06 -19.89
C THR A 964 -22.75 -47.63 -20.90
N ALA A 965 -21.66 -46.90 -21.10
CA ALA A 965 -20.52 -47.30 -21.93
C ALA A 965 -19.29 -47.56 -21.05
N SER A 966 -18.56 -48.63 -21.34
CA SER A 966 -17.42 -49.06 -20.52
C SER A 966 -16.21 -49.48 -21.36
N ASN A 967 -15.05 -49.42 -20.71
CA ASN A 967 -13.80 -50.01 -21.19
C ASN A 967 -13.88 -51.53 -21.36
N ASP A 968 -14.89 -52.20 -20.81
CA ASP A 968 -15.13 -53.65 -21.00
C ASP A 968 -15.69 -53.99 -22.39
N ARG A 969 -15.79 -52.99 -23.27
CA ARG A 969 -16.26 -53.06 -24.67
C ARG A 969 -17.76 -53.31 -24.80
N THR A 970 -18.50 -53.19 -23.69
CA THR A 970 -19.95 -53.39 -23.68
C THR A 970 -20.71 -52.10 -23.46
N MET A 971 -21.85 -52.00 -24.14
CA MET A 971 -22.92 -51.08 -23.80
C MET A 971 -23.97 -51.84 -22.99
N ARG A 972 -24.37 -51.31 -21.82
CA ARG A 972 -25.43 -51.90 -21.00
C ARG A 972 -26.62 -50.95 -20.89
N ILE A 973 -27.81 -51.54 -20.88
CA ILE A 973 -29.08 -50.82 -20.75
C ILE A 973 -29.74 -51.26 -19.45
N TRP A 974 -30.12 -50.29 -18.64
CA TRP A 974 -30.63 -50.49 -17.28
C TRP A 974 -32.04 -49.93 -17.16
N SER A 975 -32.84 -50.53 -16.29
CA SER A 975 -34.11 -49.96 -15.86
C SER A 975 -33.86 -48.84 -14.85
N ALA A 976 -34.26 -47.61 -15.17
CA ALA A 976 -34.11 -46.48 -14.26
C ALA A 976 -34.94 -46.62 -12.97
N ALA A 977 -36.00 -47.44 -12.98
CA ALA A 977 -36.90 -47.63 -11.84
C ALA A 977 -36.42 -48.70 -10.85
N THR A 978 -35.65 -49.69 -11.31
CA THR A 978 -35.23 -50.84 -10.48
C THR A 978 -33.72 -50.95 -10.33
N GLY A 979 -32.95 -50.28 -11.18
CA GLY A 979 -31.49 -50.42 -11.26
C GLY A 979 -31.01 -51.74 -11.89
N GLN A 980 -31.91 -52.56 -12.42
CA GLN A 980 -31.53 -53.85 -13.02
C GLN A 980 -31.06 -53.71 -14.47
N ALA A 981 -30.05 -54.50 -14.85
CA ALA A 981 -29.59 -54.63 -16.23
C ALA A 981 -30.64 -55.37 -17.07
N LEU A 982 -31.08 -54.74 -18.16
CA LEU A 982 -32.02 -55.30 -19.13
C LEU A 982 -31.30 -55.89 -20.35
N HIS A 983 -30.28 -55.19 -20.86
CA HIS A 983 -29.50 -55.63 -22.03
C HIS A 983 -28.01 -55.40 -21.81
N THR A 984 -27.19 -56.29 -22.37
CA THR A 984 -25.73 -56.16 -22.43
C THR A 984 -25.28 -56.48 -23.84
N LEU A 985 -24.69 -55.50 -24.52
CA LEU A 985 -24.40 -55.55 -25.95
C LEU A 985 -22.88 -55.40 -26.14
N GLN A 986 -22.28 -56.35 -26.86
CA GLN A 986 -20.89 -56.25 -27.33
C GLN A 986 -20.85 -55.27 -28.50
N ALA A 987 -20.81 -53.97 -28.19
CA ALA A 987 -21.05 -52.93 -29.17
C ALA A 987 -19.83 -52.72 -30.08
N HIS A 988 -18.61 -52.78 -29.53
CA HIS A 988 -17.35 -52.52 -30.25
C HIS A 988 -16.27 -53.58 -29.93
N PRO A 989 -15.27 -53.77 -30.82
CA PRO A 989 -14.11 -54.62 -30.57
C PRO A 989 -13.07 -54.00 -29.62
N ASP A 990 -13.16 -52.71 -29.33
CA ASP A 990 -12.30 -51.98 -28.39
C ASP A 990 -13.14 -51.15 -27.39
N ARG A 991 -12.48 -50.44 -26.47
CA ARG A 991 -13.09 -49.63 -25.41
C ARG A 991 -14.12 -48.63 -25.98
N ILE A 992 -15.23 -48.47 -25.27
CA ILE A 992 -16.27 -47.50 -25.62
C ILE A 992 -16.06 -46.27 -24.74
N GLU A 993 -15.96 -45.10 -25.36
CA GLU A 993 -15.68 -43.84 -24.67
C GLU A 993 -16.96 -43.03 -24.43
N GLY A 994 -17.91 -43.01 -25.38
CA GLY A 994 -19.15 -42.24 -25.24
C GLY A 994 -20.41 -43.03 -25.65
N VAL A 995 -21.55 -42.63 -25.09
CA VAL A 995 -22.88 -43.16 -25.40
C VAL A 995 -23.92 -42.04 -25.39
N ALA A 996 -24.76 -41.97 -26.43
CA ALA A 996 -25.79 -40.93 -26.52
C ALA A 996 -27.11 -41.48 -27.08
N TRP A 997 -28.22 -41.14 -26.41
CA TRP A 997 -29.56 -41.40 -26.92
C TRP A 997 -29.99 -40.35 -27.93
N SER A 998 -30.69 -40.76 -28.98
CA SER A 998 -31.35 -39.81 -29.87
C SER A 998 -32.51 -39.12 -29.13
N PRO A 999 -32.75 -37.82 -29.36
CA PRO A 999 -33.84 -37.08 -28.72
C PRO A 999 -35.25 -37.67 -28.93
N ASP A 1000 -35.48 -38.37 -30.04
CA ASP A 1000 -36.73 -39.10 -30.30
C ASP A 1000 -36.83 -40.45 -29.56
N GLY A 1001 -35.76 -40.91 -28.92
CA GLY A 1001 -35.67 -42.17 -28.16
C GLY A 1001 -35.61 -43.43 -29.02
N THR A 1002 -35.50 -43.31 -30.34
CA THR A 1002 -35.54 -44.46 -31.26
C THR A 1002 -34.16 -45.09 -31.50
N ARG A 1003 -33.07 -44.38 -31.23
CA ARG A 1003 -31.70 -44.78 -31.53
C ARG A 1003 -30.73 -44.50 -30.37
N VAL A 1004 -29.64 -45.26 -30.32
CA VAL A 1004 -28.51 -45.05 -29.41
C VAL A 1004 -27.22 -45.03 -30.21
N ALA A 1005 -26.35 -44.05 -29.98
CA ALA A 1005 -25.04 -43.96 -30.60
C ALA A 1005 -23.93 -44.31 -29.60
N THR A 1006 -22.87 -44.96 -30.07
CA THR A 1006 -21.68 -45.30 -29.28
C THR A 1006 -20.41 -44.91 -30.04
N SER A 1007 -19.43 -44.35 -29.34
CA SER A 1007 -18.11 -44.01 -29.87
C SER A 1007 -17.02 -44.87 -29.21
N SER A 1008 -15.97 -45.21 -29.97
CA SER A 1008 -14.97 -46.18 -29.51
C SER A 1008 -13.54 -45.86 -29.95
N HIS A 1009 -12.60 -46.48 -29.23
CA HIS A 1009 -11.19 -46.61 -29.61
C HIS A 1009 -10.97 -47.33 -30.96
N ASP A 1010 -11.96 -48.07 -31.45
CA ASP A 1010 -11.92 -48.71 -32.76
C ASP A 1010 -12.03 -47.74 -33.95
N ARG A 1011 -12.12 -46.42 -33.68
CA ARG A 1011 -12.23 -45.31 -34.66
C ARG A 1011 -13.58 -45.26 -35.38
N THR A 1012 -14.60 -45.93 -34.86
CA THR A 1012 -15.95 -45.95 -35.42
C THR A 1012 -16.98 -45.39 -34.45
N VAL A 1013 -18.01 -44.75 -35.03
CA VAL A 1013 -19.27 -44.51 -34.31
C VAL A 1013 -20.27 -45.55 -34.79
N ARG A 1014 -21.04 -46.14 -33.87
CA ARG A 1014 -22.11 -47.09 -34.20
C ARG A 1014 -23.44 -46.58 -33.70
N VAL A 1015 -24.48 -46.79 -34.50
CA VAL A 1015 -25.86 -46.44 -34.14
C VAL A 1015 -26.71 -47.69 -34.09
N TRP A 1016 -27.46 -47.82 -33.02
CA TRP A 1016 -28.27 -48.98 -32.65
C TRP A 1016 -29.74 -48.58 -32.59
N ASP A 1017 -30.63 -49.46 -33.00
CA ASP A 1017 -32.07 -49.29 -32.82
C ASP A 1017 -32.43 -49.58 -31.36
N ALA A 1018 -33.11 -48.65 -30.68
CA ALA A 1018 -33.40 -48.76 -29.26
C ALA A 1018 -34.50 -49.78 -28.91
N THR A 1019 -35.25 -50.26 -29.91
CA THR A 1019 -36.32 -51.25 -29.71
C THR A 1019 -35.85 -52.68 -29.89
N THR A 1020 -34.97 -52.90 -30.88
CA THR A 1020 -34.46 -54.21 -31.28
C THR A 1020 -33.01 -54.45 -30.84
N TRP A 1021 -32.28 -53.39 -30.48
CA TRP A 1021 -30.84 -53.38 -30.21
C TRP A 1021 -29.99 -53.88 -31.37
N ALA A 1022 -30.53 -53.80 -32.60
CA ALA A 1022 -29.80 -54.12 -33.82
C ALA A 1022 -28.92 -52.93 -34.27
N LEU A 1023 -27.76 -53.24 -34.83
CA LEU A 1023 -26.87 -52.24 -35.43
C LEU A 1023 -27.49 -51.69 -36.71
N VAL A 1024 -27.68 -50.37 -36.78
CA VAL A 1024 -28.24 -49.65 -37.94
C VAL A 1024 -27.14 -49.14 -38.86
N HIS A 1025 -26.20 -48.37 -38.31
CA HIS A 1025 -25.09 -47.76 -39.06
C HIS A 1025 -23.75 -47.90 -38.34
N THR A 1026 -22.68 -47.94 -39.13
CA THR A 1026 -21.29 -47.79 -38.66
C THR A 1026 -20.64 -46.67 -39.46
N PHE A 1027 -20.24 -45.61 -38.77
CA PHE A 1027 -19.60 -44.45 -39.36
C PHE A 1027 -18.09 -44.62 -39.27
N THR A 1028 -17.42 -44.54 -40.42
CA THR A 1028 -15.96 -44.67 -40.55
C THR A 1028 -15.40 -43.42 -41.21
N GLY A 1029 -14.36 -42.83 -40.61
CA GLY A 1029 -13.67 -41.69 -41.21
C GLY A 1029 -12.64 -41.02 -40.30
N HIS A 1030 -12.76 -41.18 -38.98
CA HIS A 1030 -11.73 -40.73 -38.04
C HIS A 1030 -10.42 -41.53 -38.21
N GLU A 1031 -9.29 -40.84 -38.10
CA GLU A 1031 -7.95 -41.43 -38.28
C GLU A 1031 -7.39 -42.02 -36.97
N ASP A 1032 -7.95 -41.62 -35.84
CA ASP A 1032 -7.60 -42.08 -34.50
C ASP A 1032 -8.87 -42.30 -33.65
N LEU A 1033 -8.71 -42.68 -32.37
CA LEU A 1033 -9.79 -42.98 -31.46
C LEU A 1033 -10.75 -41.80 -31.26
N ILE A 1034 -12.02 -42.13 -31.00
CA ILE A 1034 -13.11 -41.18 -30.79
C ILE A 1034 -13.38 -41.07 -29.29
N ARG A 1035 -13.43 -39.84 -28.78
CA ARG A 1035 -13.61 -39.53 -27.35
C ARG A 1035 -15.06 -39.32 -26.96
N ASP A 1036 -15.87 -38.76 -27.87
CA ASP A 1036 -17.23 -38.35 -27.56
C ASP A 1036 -18.15 -38.41 -28.80
N VAL A 1037 -19.45 -38.54 -28.56
CA VAL A 1037 -20.51 -38.57 -29.57
C VAL A 1037 -21.79 -37.93 -29.03
N CYS A 1038 -22.42 -37.06 -29.83
CA CYS A 1038 -23.70 -36.46 -29.46
C CYS A 1038 -24.66 -36.29 -30.66
N TRP A 1039 -25.96 -36.31 -30.36
CA TRP A 1039 -27.03 -36.14 -31.34
C TRP A 1039 -27.43 -34.67 -31.50
N SER A 1040 -27.81 -34.28 -32.72
CA SER A 1040 -28.53 -33.03 -32.93
C SER A 1040 -29.93 -33.10 -32.31
N PRO A 1041 -30.52 -31.96 -31.89
CA PRO A 1041 -31.84 -31.92 -31.27
C PRO A 1041 -32.97 -32.50 -32.14
N ASP A 1042 -32.81 -32.41 -33.46
CA ASP A 1042 -33.74 -32.95 -34.46
C ASP A 1042 -33.58 -34.46 -34.73
N SER A 1043 -32.62 -35.14 -34.07
CA SER A 1043 -32.28 -36.56 -34.26
C SER A 1043 -31.80 -36.95 -35.67
N THR A 1044 -31.48 -35.98 -36.55
CA THR A 1044 -31.07 -36.24 -37.95
C THR A 1044 -29.56 -36.25 -38.16
N ARG A 1045 -28.79 -35.62 -37.27
CA ARG A 1045 -27.34 -35.49 -37.37
C ARG A 1045 -26.65 -36.00 -36.10
N LEU A 1046 -25.40 -36.43 -36.29
CA LEU A 1046 -24.50 -36.86 -35.22
C LEU A 1046 -23.22 -36.04 -35.29
N ALA A 1047 -22.65 -35.67 -34.14
CA ALA A 1047 -21.31 -35.13 -34.07
C ALA A 1047 -20.40 -36.06 -33.27
N SER A 1048 -19.15 -36.21 -33.70
CA SER A 1048 -18.14 -37.04 -33.01
C SER A 1048 -16.81 -36.31 -32.90
N ALA A 1049 -16.18 -36.39 -31.72
CA ALA A 1049 -14.90 -35.75 -31.42
C ALA A 1049 -13.76 -36.78 -31.37
N GLY A 1050 -12.69 -36.53 -32.14
CA GLY A 1050 -11.57 -37.47 -32.30
C GLY A 1050 -10.21 -36.94 -31.83
N VAL A 1051 -9.34 -37.89 -31.44
CA VAL A 1051 -7.90 -37.64 -31.18
C VAL A 1051 -7.14 -37.26 -32.46
N ASP A 1052 -7.73 -37.50 -33.62
CA ASP A 1052 -7.25 -36.99 -34.91
C ASP A 1052 -7.35 -35.46 -35.06
N ARG A 1053 -7.71 -34.74 -33.99
CA ARG A 1053 -7.87 -33.27 -33.93
C ARG A 1053 -9.00 -32.78 -34.84
N THR A 1054 -10.00 -33.62 -35.08
CA THR A 1054 -11.18 -33.26 -35.86
C THR A 1054 -12.46 -33.51 -35.07
N VAL A 1055 -13.48 -32.70 -35.34
CA VAL A 1055 -14.86 -33.01 -35.00
C VAL A 1055 -15.60 -33.23 -36.31
N ARG A 1056 -16.33 -34.34 -36.44
CA ARG A 1056 -17.05 -34.68 -37.66
C ARG A 1056 -18.54 -34.65 -37.42
N ILE A 1057 -19.28 -34.07 -38.37
CA ILE A 1057 -20.74 -34.07 -38.39
C ILE A 1057 -21.19 -35.06 -39.45
N TRP A 1058 -22.12 -35.94 -39.07
CA TRP A 1058 -22.65 -37.02 -39.88
C TRP A 1058 -24.15 -36.88 -40.05
N ASP A 1059 -24.64 -37.35 -41.18
CA ASP A 1059 -26.05 -37.60 -41.40
C ASP A 1059 -26.42 -38.98 -40.82
N ALA A 1060 -27.34 -38.99 -39.85
CA ALA A 1060 -27.62 -40.18 -39.05
C ALA A 1060 -28.38 -41.28 -39.81
N ASP A 1061 -29.04 -40.94 -40.92
CA ASP A 1061 -29.86 -41.86 -41.71
C ASP A 1061 -29.10 -42.46 -42.89
N THR A 1062 -28.19 -41.68 -43.49
CA THR A 1062 -27.41 -42.11 -44.66
C THR A 1062 -26.04 -42.63 -44.29
N GLY A 1063 -25.50 -42.26 -43.13
CA GLY A 1063 -24.11 -42.57 -42.77
C GLY A 1063 -23.08 -41.59 -43.35
N ALA A 1064 -23.51 -40.59 -44.13
CA ALA A 1064 -22.62 -39.69 -44.85
C ALA A 1064 -21.97 -38.67 -43.91
N GLN A 1065 -20.69 -38.36 -44.14
CA GLN A 1065 -20.04 -37.24 -43.48
C GLN A 1065 -20.49 -35.93 -44.14
N LEU A 1066 -21.08 -35.03 -43.36
CA LEU A 1066 -21.52 -33.71 -43.81
C LEU A 1066 -20.39 -32.68 -43.70
N HIS A 1067 -19.76 -32.58 -42.53
CA HIS A 1067 -18.71 -31.59 -42.28
C HIS A 1067 -17.55 -32.20 -41.48
N CYS A 1068 -16.34 -31.67 -41.70
CA CYS A 1068 -15.15 -31.94 -40.91
C CYS A 1068 -14.65 -30.62 -40.33
N LEU A 1069 -14.86 -30.43 -39.03
CA LEU A 1069 -14.43 -29.25 -38.29
C LEU A 1069 -12.97 -29.41 -37.91
N THR A 1070 -12.16 -28.43 -38.29
CA THR A 1070 -10.71 -28.42 -38.12
C THR A 1070 -10.26 -27.09 -37.46
N GLY A 1071 -8.99 -26.98 -37.10
CA GLY A 1071 -8.43 -25.79 -36.45
C GLY A 1071 -7.97 -26.01 -35.01
N PHE A 1072 -8.11 -27.23 -34.49
CA PHE A 1072 -7.59 -27.64 -33.18
C PHE A 1072 -6.07 -27.89 -33.25
N THR A 1073 -5.31 -27.33 -32.30
CA THR A 1073 -3.86 -27.57 -32.22
C THR A 1073 -3.53 -28.87 -31.48
N ASP A 1074 -4.51 -29.41 -30.75
CA ASP A 1074 -4.46 -30.68 -30.03
C ASP A 1074 -5.80 -31.45 -30.18
N PHE A 1075 -5.93 -32.60 -29.50
CA PHE A 1075 -7.06 -33.53 -29.62
C PHE A 1075 -8.41 -32.91 -29.27
N ALA A 1076 -9.44 -33.20 -30.08
CA ALA A 1076 -10.81 -32.85 -29.74
C ALA A 1076 -11.34 -33.82 -28.67
N GLN A 1077 -11.87 -33.26 -27.59
CA GLN A 1077 -12.14 -34.02 -26.37
C GLN A 1077 -13.63 -34.27 -26.14
N ALA A 1078 -14.48 -33.26 -26.32
CA ALA A 1078 -15.94 -33.39 -26.21
C ALA A 1078 -16.65 -32.46 -27.19
N VAL A 1079 -17.90 -32.77 -27.49
CA VAL A 1079 -18.73 -32.04 -28.46
C VAL A 1079 -20.18 -31.97 -27.99
N ALA A 1080 -20.82 -30.81 -28.15
CA ALA A 1080 -22.21 -30.62 -27.79
C ALA A 1080 -22.97 -29.76 -28.81
N TRP A 1081 -24.18 -30.20 -29.18
CA TRP A 1081 -25.10 -29.44 -30.01
C TRP A 1081 -25.83 -28.37 -29.20
N SER A 1082 -26.01 -27.18 -29.79
CA SER A 1082 -26.92 -26.20 -29.23
C SER A 1082 -28.38 -26.71 -29.30
N PRO A 1083 -29.26 -26.29 -28.38
CA PRO A 1083 -30.66 -26.75 -28.34
C PRO A 1083 -31.47 -26.42 -29.60
N ASP A 1084 -31.08 -25.38 -30.35
CA ASP A 1084 -31.67 -25.00 -31.64
C ASP A 1084 -31.14 -25.83 -32.83
N GLY A 1085 -30.03 -26.56 -32.66
CA GLY A 1085 -29.39 -27.36 -33.70
C GLY A 1085 -28.56 -26.54 -34.72
N ASP A 1086 -28.39 -25.24 -34.51
CA ASP A 1086 -27.69 -24.35 -35.44
C ASP A 1086 -26.20 -24.22 -35.15
N ARG A 1087 -25.76 -24.55 -33.93
CA ARG A 1087 -24.38 -24.40 -33.46
C ARG A 1087 -23.86 -25.69 -32.83
N VAL A 1088 -22.55 -25.87 -32.91
CA VAL A 1088 -21.82 -26.98 -32.27
C VAL A 1088 -20.69 -26.40 -31.43
N ALA A 1089 -20.70 -26.73 -30.13
CA ALA A 1089 -19.61 -26.43 -29.22
C ALA A 1089 -18.62 -27.60 -29.21
N CYS A 1090 -17.33 -27.28 -29.35
CA CYS A 1090 -16.26 -28.26 -29.38
C CYS A 1090 -15.17 -27.82 -28.40
N VAL A 1091 -14.71 -28.74 -27.56
CA VAL A 1091 -13.60 -28.49 -26.63
C VAL A 1091 -12.41 -29.39 -26.95
N SER A 1092 -11.21 -28.88 -26.66
CA SER A 1092 -9.96 -29.54 -27.02
C SER A 1092 -8.92 -29.49 -25.89
N TYR A 1093 -7.96 -30.40 -25.96
CA TYR A 1093 -6.77 -30.42 -25.11
C TYR A 1093 -5.91 -29.16 -25.26
N ASP A 1094 -6.11 -28.37 -26.33
CA ASP A 1094 -5.48 -27.06 -26.51
C ASP A 1094 -6.04 -25.95 -25.59
N LYS A 1095 -6.94 -26.31 -24.65
CA LYS A 1095 -7.56 -25.43 -23.65
C LYS A 1095 -8.54 -24.41 -24.25
N THR A 1096 -9.04 -24.68 -25.45
CA THR A 1096 -9.99 -23.80 -26.14
C THR A 1096 -11.38 -24.41 -26.23
N LEU A 1097 -12.38 -23.55 -26.04
CA LEU A 1097 -13.77 -23.79 -26.43
C LEU A 1097 -13.99 -23.12 -27.78
N ARG A 1098 -14.39 -23.88 -28.80
CA ARG A 1098 -14.70 -23.36 -30.13
C ARG A 1098 -16.16 -23.60 -30.48
N ILE A 1099 -16.80 -22.60 -31.06
CA ILE A 1099 -18.20 -22.66 -31.50
C ILE A 1099 -18.23 -22.59 -33.02
N TYR A 1100 -18.90 -23.55 -33.63
CA TYR A 1100 -19.05 -23.69 -35.09
C TYR A 1100 -20.52 -23.57 -35.50
N ALA A 1101 -20.76 -23.04 -36.69
CA ALA A 1101 -22.06 -23.09 -37.34
C ALA A 1101 -22.30 -24.49 -37.92
N ALA A 1102 -23.44 -25.10 -37.61
CA ALA A 1102 -23.75 -26.46 -38.03
C ALA A 1102 -24.13 -26.58 -39.50
N ALA A 1103 -24.52 -25.47 -40.14
CA ALA A 1103 -24.98 -25.44 -41.54
C ALA A 1103 -23.85 -25.53 -42.56
N ASP A 1104 -22.70 -24.93 -42.26
CA ASP A 1104 -21.55 -24.86 -43.17
C ASP A 1104 -20.22 -25.31 -42.53
N GLY A 1105 -20.18 -25.52 -41.22
CA GLY A 1105 -18.97 -25.87 -40.48
C GLY A 1105 -18.03 -24.69 -40.24
N GLY A 1106 -18.48 -23.44 -40.44
CA GLY A 1106 -17.68 -22.25 -40.20
C GLY A 1106 -17.44 -21.99 -38.71
N GLN A 1107 -16.21 -21.67 -38.32
CA GLN A 1107 -15.90 -21.28 -36.95
C GLN A 1107 -16.49 -19.89 -36.65
N ILE A 1108 -17.38 -19.81 -35.66
CA ILE A 1108 -18.01 -18.57 -35.21
C ILE A 1108 -17.09 -17.87 -34.20
N ARG A 1109 -16.61 -18.61 -33.19
CA ARG A 1109 -15.83 -18.05 -32.08
C ARG A 1109 -14.88 -19.08 -31.47
N ALA A 1110 -13.77 -18.60 -30.93
CA ALA A 1110 -12.88 -19.37 -30.07
C ALA A 1110 -12.69 -18.62 -28.75
N MET A 1111 -12.75 -19.34 -27.64
CA MET A 1111 -12.73 -18.83 -26.29
C MET A 1111 -11.66 -19.54 -25.49
N THR A 1112 -10.91 -18.79 -24.70
CA THR A 1112 -9.77 -19.26 -23.92
C THR A 1112 -9.85 -18.69 -22.51
N GLY A 1113 -9.53 -19.50 -21.51
CA GLY A 1113 -9.45 -19.02 -20.13
C GLY A 1113 -9.04 -20.08 -19.13
N HIS A 1114 -9.34 -21.36 -19.40
CA HIS A 1114 -8.91 -22.47 -18.56
C HIS A 1114 -7.38 -22.57 -18.45
N GLU A 1115 -6.90 -22.95 -17.27
CA GLU A 1115 -5.47 -23.08 -17.00
C GLU A 1115 -4.92 -24.45 -17.43
N ASP A 1116 -5.80 -25.43 -17.58
CA ASP A 1116 -5.52 -26.79 -18.04
C ASP A 1116 -6.54 -27.26 -19.10
N THR A 1117 -6.41 -28.51 -19.53
CA THR A 1117 -7.21 -29.14 -20.59
C THR A 1117 -8.69 -29.22 -20.24
N ILE A 1118 -9.54 -28.85 -21.20
CA ILE A 1118 -11.00 -28.92 -21.08
C ILE A 1118 -11.45 -30.35 -21.39
N ARG A 1119 -12.27 -30.92 -20.51
CA ARG A 1119 -12.69 -32.33 -20.51
C ARG A 1119 -14.07 -32.58 -21.07
N ASP A 1120 -14.97 -31.63 -20.88
CA ASP A 1120 -16.37 -31.77 -21.27
C ASP A 1120 -17.01 -30.40 -21.55
N VAL A 1121 -18.11 -30.39 -22.29
CA VAL A 1121 -18.90 -29.21 -22.63
C VAL A 1121 -20.39 -29.53 -22.75
N CYS A 1122 -21.24 -28.65 -22.23
CA CYS A 1122 -22.69 -28.74 -22.45
C CYS A 1122 -23.32 -27.35 -22.60
N TRP A 1123 -24.45 -27.30 -23.30
CA TRP A 1123 -25.23 -26.08 -23.49
C TRP A 1123 -26.27 -25.91 -22.38
N SER A 1124 -26.56 -24.67 -22.00
CA SER A 1124 -27.77 -24.37 -21.25
C SER A 1124 -29.01 -24.71 -22.09
N PRO A 1125 -30.14 -25.10 -21.48
CA PRO A 1125 -31.35 -25.46 -22.23
C PRO A 1125 -31.92 -24.33 -23.10
N ASP A 1126 -31.61 -23.07 -22.79
CA ASP A 1126 -32.01 -21.90 -23.58
C ASP A 1126 -31.03 -21.56 -24.73
N GLY A 1127 -29.90 -22.28 -24.83
CA GLY A 1127 -28.88 -22.12 -25.87
C GLY A 1127 -28.01 -20.87 -25.74
N ARG A 1128 -28.17 -20.07 -24.68
CA ARG A 1128 -27.40 -18.82 -24.49
C ARG A 1128 -26.01 -19.05 -23.90
N LEU A 1129 -25.91 -20.02 -23.00
CA LEU A 1129 -24.71 -20.28 -22.22
C LEU A 1129 -24.11 -21.62 -22.60
N ALA A 1130 -22.78 -21.71 -22.51
CA ALA A 1130 -22.05 -22.97 -22.54
C ALA A 1130 -21.37 -23.17 -21.19
N ALA A 1131 -21.41 -24.39 -20.66
CA ALA A 1131 -20.63 -24.80 -19.49
C ALA A 1131 -19.52 -25.74 -19.93
N THR A 1132 -18.32 -25.57 -19.39
CA THR A 1132 -17.14 -26.41 -19.67
C THR A 1132 -16.57 -26.98 -18.38
N ALA A 1133 -16.09 -28.22 -18.39
CA ALA A 1133 -15.33 -28.85 -17.29
C ALA A 1133 -13.85 -28.91 -17.64
N SER A 1134 -12.95 -28.73 -16.66
CA SER A 1134 -11.52 -28.75 -16.90
C SER A 1134 -10.72 -29.52 -15.85
N ALA A 1135 -9.57 -30.04 -16.30
CA ALA A 1135 -8.57 -30.67 -15.45
C ALA A 1135 -7.96 -29.69 -14.41
N ASP A 1136 -8.15 -28.37 -14.58
CA ASP A 1136 -7.75 -27.36 -13.60
C ASP A 1136 -8.60 -27.35 -12.32
N GLY A 1137 -9.59 -28.24 -12.20
CA GLY A 1137 -10.48 -28.35 -11.05
C GLY A 1137 -11.68 -27.40 -11.10
N THR A 1138 -11.85 -26.67 -12.20
CA THR A 1138 -12.95 -25.72 -12.40
C THR A 1138 -13.89 -26.14 -13.53
N ALA A 1139 -15.14 -25.73 -13.39
CA ALA A 1139 -16.12 -25.65 -14.45
C ALA A 1139 -16.44 -24.17 -14.73
N ARG A 1140 -16.55 -23.77 -15.98
CA ARG A 1140 -16.79 -22.36 -16.36
C ARG A 1140 -18.06 -22.22 -17.16
N ILE A 1141 -18.78 -21.13 -16.93
CA ILE A 1141 -19.98 -20.74 -17.68
C ILE A 1141 -19.63 -19.55 -18.55
N TRP A 1142 -19.97 -19.67 -19.82
CA TRP A 1142 -19.61 -18.77 -20.90
C TRP A 1142 -20.85 -18.19 -21.55
N ASP A 1143 -20.85 -16.88 -21.78
CA ASP A 1143 -21.75 -16.25 -22.74
C ASP A 1143 -21.20 -16.48 -24.15
N VAL A 1144 -21.93 -17.24 -24.95
CA VAL A 1144 -21.46 -17.68 -26.26
C VAL A 1144 -21.45 -16.54 -27.29
N ASP A 1145 -22.39 -15.60 -27.19
CA ASP A 1145 -22.54 -14.52 -28.16
C ASP A 1145 -21.47 -13.42 -27.92
N GLN A 1146 -21.24 -13.06 -26.65
CA GLN A 1146 -20.23 -12.09 -26.25
C GLN A 1146 -18.82 -12.69 -26.21
N GLY A 1147 -18.70 -14.00 -26.00
CA GLY A 1147 -17.42 -14.67 -25.73
C GLY A 1147 -16.87 -14.35 -24.35
N ALA A 1148 -17.73 -13.91 -23.43
CA ALA A 1148 -17.35 -13.51 -22.09
C ALA A 1148 -17.51 -14.69 -21.11
N GLU A 1149 -16.55 -14.84 -20.20
CA GLU A 1149 -16.69 -15.74 -19.07
C GLU A 1149 -17.58 -15.08 -18.01
N LEU A 1150 -18.67 -15.74 -17.64
CA LEU A 1150 -19.64 -15.20 -16.67
C LEU A 1150 -19.34 -15.68 -15.26
N LEU A 1151 -19.10 -16.98 -15.10
CA LEU A 1151 -18.97 -17.63 -13.80
C LEU A 1151 -17.93 -18.73 -13.83
N ILE A 1152 -17.11 -18.82 -12.79
CA ILE A 1152 -16.29 -19.99 -12.50
C ILE A 1152 -16.89 -20.72 -11.31
N LEU A 1153 -17.25 -21.96 -11.53
CA LEU A 1153 -17.64 -22.95 -10.53
C LEU A 1153 -16.42 -23.86 -10.29
N GLY A 1154 -16.11 -24.29 -9.08
CA GLY A 1154 -14.97 -25.19 -8.92
C GLY A 1154 -14.40 -25.24 -7.51
N VAL A 1155 -14.73 -26.31 -6.79
CA VAL A 1155 -14.22 -26.61 -5.45
C VAL A 1155 -13.76 -28.08 -5.39
N HIS A 1156 -13.59 -28.71 -6.55
CA HIS A 1156 -13.09 -30.08 -6.60
C HIS A 1156 -11.59 -30.07 -6.35
N SER A 1157 -11.14 -30.94 -5.44
CA SER A 1157 -9.70 -31.07 -5.13
C SER A 1157 -8.92 -31.80 -6.22
N GLY A 1158 -9.61 -32.29 -7.26
CA GLY A 1158 -9.03 -32.82 -8.49
C GLY A 1158 -9.79 -32.32 -9.72
N GLY A 1159 -9.26 -32.61 -10.91
CA GLY A 1159 -9.84 -32.18 -12.19
C GLY A 1159 -11.31 -32.59 -12.34
N VAL A 1160 -12.10 -31.68 -12.92
CA VAL A 1160 -13.51 -31.92 -13.27
C VAL A 1160 -13.54 -32.61 -14.63
N GLU A 1161 -14.09 -33.81 -14.68
CA GLU A 1161 -14.12 -34.64 -15.89
C GLU A 1161 -15.40 -34.44 -16.70
N SER A 1162 -16.53 -34.11 -16.05
CA SER A 1162 -17.81 -33.91 -16.76
C SER A 1162 -18.66 -32.79 -16.16
N VAL A 1163 -19.46 -32.16 -17.03
CA VAL A 1163 -20.41 -31.10 -16.68
C VAL A 1163 -21.76 -31.32 -17.37
N ALA A 1164 -22.86 -31.22 -16.63
CA ALA A 1164 -24.20 -31.41 -17.18
C ALA A 1164 -25.22 -30.41 -16.62
N TRP A 1165 -25.91 -29.70 -17.51
CA TRP A 1165 -27.04 -28.84 -17.17
C TRP A 1165 -28.29 -29.64 -16.81
N SER A 1166 -29.02 -29.20 -15.79
CA SER A 1166 -30.37 -29.69 -15.55
C SER A 1166 -31.30 -29.23 -16.67
N PRO A 1167 -32.35 -30.01 -17.00
CA PRO A 1167 -33.31 -29.66 -18.07
C PRO A 1167 -34.04 -28.33 -17.84
N ASP A 1168 -34.16 -27.88 -16.59
CA ASP A 1168 -34.77 -26.60 -16.21
C ASP A 1168 -33.81 -25.41 -16.33
N GLY A 1169 -32.52 -25.64 -16.57
CA GLY A 1169 -31.49 -24.61 -16.66
C GLY A 1169 -31.16 -23.93 -15.33
N ALA A 1170 -31.67 -24.43 -14.20
CA ALA A 1170 -31.44 -23.85 -12.88
C ALA A 1170 -30.20 -24.43 -12.18
N ARG A 1171 -29.79 -25.65 -12.55
CA ARG A 1171 -28.72 -26.39 -11.88
C ARG A 1171 -27.68 -26.91 -12.85
N LEU A 1172 -26.45 -27.04 -12.35
CA LEU A 1172 -25.33 -27.64 -13.06
C LEU A 1172 -24.72 -28.76 -12.23
N ALA A 1173 -24.51 -29.94 -12.79
CA ALA A 1173 -23.79 -31.02 -12.15
C ALA A 1173 -22.34 -31.06 -12.63
N THR A 1174 -21.38 -31.24 -11.74
CA THR A 1174 -19.96 -31.42 -12.04
C THR A 1174 -19.44 -32.71 -11.42
N ALA A 1175 -18.82 -33.57 -12.22
CA ALA A 1175 -18.20 -34.82 -11.76
C ALA A 1175 -16.67 -34.72 -11.84
N ALA A 1176 -15.96 -35.26 -10.84
CA ALA A 1176 -14.53 -35.01 -10.72
C ALA A 1176 -13.70 -36.18 -10.18
N ARG A 1177 -12.37 -35.98 -10.25
CA ARG A 1177 -11.35 -36.90 -9.71
C ARG A 1177 -11.32 -37.03 -8.20
N ASP A 1178 -11.95 -36.10 -7.47
CA ASP A 1178 -12.07 -36.14 -6.02
C ASP A 1178 -13.14 -37.13 -5.52
N GLN A 1179 -13.65 -37.99 -6.41
CA GLN A 1179 -14.66 -39.03 -6.13
C GLN A 1179 -16.04 -38.44 -5.78
N THR A 1180 -16.25 -37.14 -6.04
CA THR A 1180 -17.51 -36.47 -5.76
C THR A 1180 -18.18 -35.97 -7.03
N VAL A 1181 -19.51 -35.89 -6.96
CA VAL A 1181 -20.30 -35.11 -7.90
C VAL A 1181 -20.97 -33.98 -7.15
N ARG A 1182 -20.95 -32.77 -7.71
CA ARG A 1182 -21.51 -31.57 -7.07
C ARG A 1182 -22.59 -30.98 -7.95
N VAL A 1183 -23.73 -30.68 -7.35
CA VAL A 1183 -24.85 -30.01 -8.03
C VAL A 1183 -24.92 -28.57 -7.55
N TRP A 1184 -24.70 -27.64 -8.46
CA TRP A 1184 -24.66 -26.20 -8.26
C TRP A 1184 -26.01 -25.58 -8.65
N SER A 1185 -26.48 -24.61 -7.87
CA SER A 1185 -27.51 -23.65 -8.31
C SER A 1185 -26.82 -22.56 -9.11
N VAL A 1186 -27.25 -22.30 -10.34
CA VAL A 1186 -26.60 -21.30 -11.20
C VAL A 1186 -27.26 -19.93 -10.99
N ALA A 1187 -26.63 -19.11 -10.15
CA ALA A 1187 -26.90 -17.67 -10.08
C ALA A 1187 -25.78 -16.91 -10.81
N THR A 1188 -26.13 -16.23 -11.91
CA THR A 1188 -25.16 -15.52 -12.76
C THR A 1188 -24.88 -14.08 -12.29
N ASP A 1189 -25.65 -13.55 -11.34
CA ASP A 1189 -25.47 -12.19 -10.85
C ASP A 1189 -24.50 -12.13 -9.65
N LEU A 1190 -23.36 -11.46 -9.85
CA LEU A 1190 -22.32 -11.29 -8.84
C LEU A 1190 -22.83 -10.50 -7.62
N GLN A 1191 -23.70 -9.50 -7.81
CA GLN A 1191 -24.19 -8.70 -6.68
C GLN A 1191 -25.07 -9.55 -5.76
N THR A 1192 -25.95 -10.36 -6.34
CA THR A 1192 -26.75 -11.33 -5.57
C THR A 1192 -25.87 -12.30 -4.77
N LEU A 1193 -24.72 -12.74 -5.32
CA LEU A 1193 -23.77 -13.58 -4.60
C LEU A 1193 -23.07 -12.83 -3.45
N ILE A 1194 -22.68 -11.56 -3.66
CA ILE A 1194 -22.07 -10.71 -2.63
C ILE A 1194 -23.06 -10.45 -1.49
N ASP A 1195 -24.30 -10.08 -1.79
CA ASP A 1195 -25.35 -9.84 -0.80
C ASP A 1195 -25.63 -11.10 0.03
N ARG A 1196 -25.65 -12.27 -0.64
CA ARG A 1196 -25.78 -13.58 0.02
C ARG A 1196 -24.58 -13.86 0.93
N ALA A 1197 -23.37 -13.52 0.51
CA ALA A 1197 -22.17 -13.71 1.34
C ALA A 1197 -22.20 -12.85 2.59
N HIS A 1198 -22.59 -11.57 2.51
CA HIS A 1198 -22.77 -10.71 3.67
C HIS A 1198 -23.78 -11.25 4.68
N SER A 1199 -24.89 -11.84 4.19
CA SER A 1199 -25.88 -12.47 5.07
C SER A 1199 -25.37 -13.71 5.83
N ARG A 1200 -24.25 -14.31 5.37
CA ARG A 1200 -23.67 -15.54 5.92
C ARG A 1200 -22.45 -15.28 6.80
N THR A 1201 -22.04 -14.03 6.99
CA THR A 1201 -20.91 -13.68 7.87
C THR A 1201 -21.41 -13.12 9.20
N SER A 1202 -20.84 -13.57 10.32
CA SER A 1202 -21.21 -13.09 11.66
C SER A 1202 -20.46 -11.82 12.07
N ARG A 1203 -19.39 -11.49 11.34
CA ARG A 1203 -18.47 -10.39 11.62
C ARG A 1203 -17.86 -9.85 10.32
N ALA A 1204 -17.17 -8.73 10.41
CA ALA A 1204 -16.27 -8.24 9.35
C ALA A 1204 -14.80 -8.60 9.65
N LEU A 1205 -13.92 -8.47 8.66
CA LEU A 1205 -12.47 -8.53 8.90
C LEU A 1205 -12.05 -7.38 9.82
N SER A 1206 -11.34 -7.72 10.89
CA SER A 1206 -10.74 -6.72 11.79
C SER A 1206 -9.63 -5.93 11.08
N ALA A 1207 -9.32 -4.74 11.60
CA ALA A 1207 -8.21 -3.94 11.07
C ALA A 1207 -6.85 -4.69 11.11
N GLU A 1208 -6.68 -5.61 12.07
CA GLU A 1208 -5.46 -6.41 12.16
C GLU A 1208 -5.41 -7.54 11.13
N GLU A 1209 -6.53 -8.20 10.88
CA GLU A 1209 -6.64 -9.18 9.78
C GLU A 1209 -6.45 -8.50 8.43
N ARG A 1210 -7.10 -7.35 8.20
CA ARG A 1210 -6.90 -6.56 6.98
C ARG A 1210 -5.42 -6.21 6.75
N ARG A 1211 -4.74 -5.68 7.76
CA ARG A 1211 -3.29 -5.41 7.69
C ARG A 1211 -2.46 -6.66 7.43
N ARG A 1212 -2.78 -7.79 8.04
CA ARG A 1212 -2.08 -9.08 7.82
C ARG A 1212 -2.18 -9.54 6.36
N HIS A 1213 -3.26 -9.20 5.68
CA HIS A 1213 -3.52 -9.56 4.30
C HIS A 1213 -3.18 -8.45 3.29
N GLY A 1214 -2.59 -7.32 3.74
CA GLY A 1214 -2.26 -6.19 2.87
C GLY A 1214 -3.49 -5.41 2.38
N LEU A 1215 -4.66 -5.66 2.98
CA LEU A 1215 -5.91 -4.97 2.74
C LEU A 1215 -5.98 -3.69 3.59
N ARG A 1216 -6.85 -2.75 3.21
CA ARG A 1216 -6.94 -1.41 3.81
C ARG A 1216 -7.94 -1.29 4.96
#